data_AF-A0A0F8VTD2-F1
#
_entry.id   AF-A0A0F8VTD2-F1
#
_cell.length_a   1.000
_cell.length_b   1.000
_cell.length_c   1.000
_cell.angle_alpha   90.00
_cell.angle_beta   90.00
_cell.angle_gamma   90.00
#
_symmetry.space_group_name_H-M   'P 1'
#
loop_
_entity.id
_entity.type
_entity.pdbx_description
1 polymer ?
#
loop_
_entity_poly.entity_id
_entity_poly.type
_entity_poly.pdbx_seq_one_letter_code
_entity_poly.pdbx_strand_id
1 'polypeptide(L)'
;MSSLASGPVGFLQYGMDRLYVSIAGTAALVCALVAIVLLVALRKNSKLDSDKGFFVYLKFIYANFLKPHARGAHGQQDALESFYRTQATVYDATRKRLLRGREDMLGLVAAQLKYKVDNKELRAGKAVWVDIGGGTGYNIEAMSAFLPVPEFFSHVYLVDLSPSLCEIARQRFERLGWKNVSVVCQDARSFRLPEDTDVAPTKETKKSPTAGADVVTMSYSLSMIPDYYTVVDSLGKLIKSSGLLGVCDFYVQSIVDVSARNYIGGAFNRHVNWLGRAFWRAWFDADRVNLDAARRDYLEYRFGTVISASERNYLLGGIPYYIFLGCQKEISPNQAGSDTLEKLDATFTESPYLSPANHREEMDKAVVRSTQEIRSKAYESAVINLSADLPLPSSFYQNHHYRIFYDDLLPKHTQFKNEYIYAFNWEDPRVDHRLLNIKRDDVILAITSAGDNILDYLQKSPRRVHAVDLNPNQNHLLELKVASFMALGQRDVWKIFGEGKHSDFRQLLISRLSPHLSSQAFQYWLEHTDIFTSKSGRGLYETGGSRHAIKMVRYLFKVFGLEGEVKKLCEAQTLVEQRKIWPKIRSVLMSKPLHWAVVGTEWFAWKAAGVPRNQRNMIIDDFYKRSGLNKDMKQSKDISGQSIWQYVVDTLDPVVQETMISNDNYFYYLCLQGKFSKKCQPTYLSSQAHVKLSSPGAFDGLRIHTDEINEVIGRITPRSLTIAVVMDSMDWFDPEGTDAAAQARKFNQALKMDGRVLLRSASIEPWYIRHFEENGFTARRVGARFPGSCIDRVNMYASTWICTKTQELERPAQEKRSNSVEHLEI
;
A
#
# COMPACT_ATOMS: atom_id res chain seq x y z
N MET A 1 -8.24 -42.73 74.56
CA MET A 1 -7.91 -44.06 75.13
C MET A 1 -7.34 -44.93 74.01
N SER A 2 -6.17 -45.54 74.25
CA SER A 2 -5.52 -46.69 73.54
C SER A 2 -5.34 -46.58 72.00
N SER A 3 -4.16 -46.32 71.40
CA SER A 3 -2.86 -47.04 71.35
C SER A 3 -2.82 -48.35 70.52
N LEU A 4 -1.82 -48.38 69.60
CA LEU A 4 -1.05 -49.52 69.05
C LEU A 4 -1.73 -50.44 68.03
N ALA A 5 -1.08 -51.09 67.06
CA ALA A 5 0.17 -50.99 66.29
C ALA A 5 0.32 -52.35 65.55
N SER A 6 0.61 -52.39 64.24
CA SER A 6 1.42 -53.44 63.56
C SER A 6 1.32 -53.34 62.02
N GLY A 7 2.45 -53.12 61.34
CA GLY A 7 2.66 -53.49 59.91
C GLY A 7 3.16 -54.94 59.79
N PRO A 8 3.91 -55.38 58.74
CA PRO A 8 4.18 -54.82 57.40
C PRO A 8 4.17 -55.89 56.26
N VAL A 9 4.63 -55.50 55.05
CA VAL A 9 5.21 -56.30 53.93
C VAL A 9 4.30 -56.72 52.75
N GLY A 10 4.64 -56.20 51.57
CA GLY A 10 4.17 -56.66 50.24
C GLY A 10 4.71 -55.79 49.10
N PHE A 11 5.90 -56.13 48.58
CA PHE A 11 6.66 -55.46 47.51
C PHE A 11 5.98 -55.52 46.11
N LEU A 12 6.28 -54.50 45.29
CA LEU A 12 6.36 -54.50 43.80
C LEU A 12 5.09 -54.61 42.93
N GLN A 13 4.61 -53.47 42.41
CA GLN A 13 4.43 -53.20 40.96
C GLN A 13 3.90 -51.77 40.73
N TYR A 14 4.79 -50.80 40.50
CA TYR A 14 4.40 -49.50 39.93
C TYR A 14 4.52 -49.58 38.41
N GLY A 15 3.38 -49.67 37.73
CA GLY A 15 3.31 -49.47 36.29
C GLY A 15 3.62 -48.01 35.95
N MET A 16 4.59 -47.79 35.07
CA MET A 16 4.81 -46.48 34.46
C MET A 16 3.50 -45.99 33.82
N ASP A 17 3.05 -44.81 34.26
CA ASP A 17 1.83 -44.17 33.79
C ASP A 17 1.84 -44.07 32.25
N ARG A 18 0.84 -44.71 31.62
CA ARG A 18 0.66 -44.73 30.15
C ARG A 18 0.67 -43.33 29.51
N LEU A 19 0.39 -42.30 30.30
CA LEU A 19 0.45 -40.89 29.90
C LEU A 19 1.89 -40.43 29.58
N TYR A 20 2.88 -40.78 30.41
CA TYR A 20 4.28 -40.39 30.16
C TYR A 20 4.88 -41.11 28.96
N VAL A 21 4.48 -42.37 28.74
CA VAL A 21 4.89 -43.13 27.55
C VAL A 21 4.26 -42.54 26.28
N SER A 22 3.01 -42.08 26.35
CA SER A 22 2.34 -41.40 25.24
C SER A 22 2.97 -40.04 24.92
N ILE A 23 3.31 -39.24 25.95
CA ILE A 23 3.99 -37.95 25.76
C ILE A 23 5.39 -38.16 25.19
N ALA A 24 6.16 -39.11 25.71
CA ALA A 24 7.49 -39.43 25.20
C ALA A 24 7.43 -39.97 23.76
N GLY A 25 6.46 -40.82 23.44
CA GLY A 25 6.22 -41.33 22.08
C GLY A 25 5.86 -40.23 21.10
N THR A 26 5.00 -39.29 21.51
CA THR A 26 4.58 -38.15 20.67
C THR A 26 5.76 -37.19 20.44
N ALA A 27 6.55 -36.89 21.48
CA ALA A 27 7.75 -36.07 21.37
C ALA A 27 8.79 -36.71 20.45
N ALA A 28 9.02 -38.02 20.56
CA ALA A 28 9.93 -38.76 19.68
C ALA A 28 9.46 -38.74 18.22
N LEU A 29 8.15 -38.85 17.98
CA LEU A 29 7.57 -38.81 16.64
C LEU A 29 7.71 -37.41 16.00
N VAL A 30 7.49 -36.35 16.78
CA VAL A 30 7.71 -34.97 16.33
C VAL A 30 9.19 -34.72 16.04
N CYS A 31 10.10 -35.16 16.91
CA CYS A 31 11.54 -35.06 16.67
C CYS A 31 11.99 -35.82 15.41
N ALA A 32 11.45 -37.02 15.18
CA ALA A 32 11.72 -37.79 13.97
C ALA A 32 11.18 -37.08 12.71
N LEU A 33 9.98 -36.51 12.78
CA LEU A 33 9.39 -35.78 11.66
C LEU A 33 10.19 -34.51 11.33
N VAL A 34 10.65 -33.77 12.35
CA VAL A 34 11.53 -32.61 12.19
C VAL A 34 12.88 -33.03 11.60
N ALA A 35 13.47 -34.14 12.07
CA ALA A 35 14.72 -34.66 11.53
C ALA A 35 14.59 -35.09 10.05
N ILE A 36 13.46 -35.70 9.67
CA ILE A 36 13.17 -36.07 8.27
C ILE A 36 12.99 -34.83 7.40
N VAL A 37 12.25 -33.82 7.88
CA VAL A 37 12.07 -32.55 7.17
C VAL A 37 13.41 -31.83 6.98
N LEU A 38 14.26 -31.81 8.01
CA LEU A 38 15.62 -31.26 7.93
C LEU A 38 16.49 -32.06 6.93
N LEU A 39 16.44 -33.39 6.94
CA LEU A 39 17.18 -34.24 6.00
C LEU A 39 16.72 -34.04 4.55
N VAL A 40 15.41 -33.87 4.32
CA VAL A 40 14.85 -33.60 2.99
C VAL A 40 15.22 -32.17 2.53
N ALA A 41 15.19 -31.19 3.42
CA ALA A 41 15.62 -29.82 3.14
C ALA A 41 17.13 -29.76 2.82
N LEU A 42 17.95 -30.52 3.54
CA LEU A 42 19.40 -30.64 3.29
C LEU A 42 19.70 -31.34 1.96
N ARG A 43 18.93 -32.38 1.57
CA ARG A 43 19.09 -33.06 0.27
C ARG A 43 18.74 -32.19 -0.93
N LYS A 44 17.83 -31.22 -0.79
CA LYS A 44 17.43 -30.32 -1.89
C LYS A 44 18.45 -29.20 -2.19
N ASN A 45 19.45 -29.01 -1.33
CA ASN A 45 20.44 -27.93 -1.40
C ASN A 45 21.87 -28.45 -1.69
N SER A 46 22.03 -29.44 -2.56
CA SER A 46 23.33 -30.06 -2.90
C SER A 46 24.31 -29.19 -3.73
N LYS A 47 24.15 -27.85 -3.72
CA LYS A 47 25.08 -26.89 -4.33
C LYS A 47 25.49 -25.79 -3.33
N LEU A 48 25.89 -26.17 -2.12
CA LEU A 48 26.63 -25.28 -1.22
C LEU A 48 28.01 -25.87 -0.94
N ASP A 49 29.05 -25.06 -1.14
CA ASP A 49 30.44 -25.33 -0.72
C ASP A 49 30.48 -25.80 0.75
N SER A 50 30.85 -27.07 0.93
CA SER A 50 30.60 -27.86 2.14
C SER A 50 31.43 -27.46 3.36
N ASP A 51 32.56 -26.76 3.20
CA ASP A 51 33.54 -26.68 4.30
C ASP A 51 33.51 -25.40 5.15
N LYS A 52 32.85 -24.31 4.71
CA LYS A 52 32.82 -23.04 5.47
C LYS A 52 31.49 -22.72 6.13
N GLY A 53 30.37 -23.13 5.55
CA GLY A 53 29.04 -22.80 6.08
C GLY A 53 28.70 -23.63 7.32
N PHE A 54 28.87 -24.95 7.24
CA PHE A 54 28.43 -25.88 8.28
C PHE A 54 29.15 -25.69 9.62
N PHE A 55 30.48 -25.50 9.59
CA PHE A 55 31.28 -25.23 10.79
C PHE A 55 30.90 -23.91 11.49
N VAL A 56 30.44 -22.91 10.73
CA VAL A 56 29.98 -21.62 11.26
C VAL A 56 28.62 -21.78 11.94
N TYR A 57 27.70 -22.56 11.37
CA TYR A 57 26.42 -22.89 12.01
C TYR A 57 26.61 -23.72 13.28
N LEU A 58 27.54 -24.68 13.29
CA LEU A 58 27.90 -25.46 14.48
C LEU A 58 28.54 -24.59 15.58
N LYS A 59 29.42 -23.65 15.21
CA LYS A 59 29.97 -22.67 16.18
C LYS A 59 28.90 -21.74 16.73
N PHE A 60 27.96 -21.29 15.90
CA PHE A 60 26.82 -20.48 16.34
C PHE A 60 25.92 -21.27 17.29
N ILE A 61 25.56 -22.51 16.94
CA ILE A 61 24.75 -23.40 17.79
C ILE A 61 25.48 -23.69 19.11
N TYR A 62 26.78 -23.98 19.06
CA TYR A 62 27.56 -24.22 20.27
C TYR A 62 27.66 -22.96 21.15
N ALA A 63 27.91 -21.80 20.56
CA ALA A 63 28.02 -20.54 21.28
C ALA A 63 26.70 -20.09 21.93
N ASN A 64 25.55 -20.38 21.30
CA ASN A 64 24.24 -19.93 21.76
C ASN A 64 23.50 -20.96 22.63
N PHE A 65 23.67 -22.28 22.39
CA PHE A 65 22.88 -23.31 23.07
C PHE A 65 23.67 -24.23 24.00
N LEU A 66 24.99 -24.38 23.81
CA LEU A 66 25.78 -25.39 24.52
C LEU A 66 26.89 -24.81 25.41
N LYS A 67 27.33 -23.56 25.17
CA LYS A 67 28.41 -22.94 25.94
C LYS A 67 27.93 -22.63 27.38
N PRO A 68 28.60 -23.14 28.42
CA PRO A 68 28.29 -22.78 29.80
C PRO A 68 28.50 -21.28 30.02
N HIS A 69 27.49 -20.61 30.57
CA HIS A 69 27.59 -19.20 30.91
C HIS A 69 28.60 -19.02 32.06
N ALA A 70 29.59 -18.13 31.89
CA ALA A 70 30.55 -17.82 32.95
C ALA A 70 29.79 -17.22 34.15
N ARG A 71 29.90 -17.88 35.33
CA ARG A 71 29.20 -17.55 36.58
C ARG A 71 29.72 -16.27 37.28
N GLY A 72 30.02 -15.20 36.54
CA GLY A 72 30.63 -13.98 37.11
C GLY A 72 30.29 -12.67 36.40
N ALA A 73 29.20 -12.57 35.64
CA ALA A 73 28.86 -11.34 34.92
C ALA A 73 28.17 -10.32 35.86
N HIS A 74 28.83 -9.19 36.15
CA HIS A 74 28.25 -8.08 36.89
C HIS A 74 27.64 -7.06 35.90
N GLY A 75 26.43 -7.35 35.41
CA GLY A 75 25.63 -6.39 34.62
C GLY A 75 25.46 -6.72 33.14
N GLN A 76 24.74 -5.86 32.41
CA GLN A 76 24.36 -6.07 31.01
C GLN A 76 25.55 -5.99 30.05
N GLN A 77 26.52 -5.10 30.31
CA GLN A 77 27.70 -4.91 29.48
C GLN A 77 28.60 -6.15 29.46
N ASP A 78 28.85 -6.75 30.63
CA ASP A 78 29.64 -7.99 30.75
C ASP A 78 28.99 -9.17 30.01
N ALA A 79 27.65 -9.24 30.03
CA ALA A 79 26.90 -10.26 29.32
C ALA A 79 26.99 -10.09 27.80
N LEU A 80 26.83 -8.86 27.29
CA LEU A 80 26.99 -8.53 25.87
C LEU A 80 28.43 -8.77 25.41
N GLU A 81 29.41 -8.38 26.21
CA GLU A 81 30.83 -8.55 25.88
C GLU A 81 31.23 -10.03 25.84
N SER A 82 30.77 -10.85 26.79
CA SER A 82 30.96 -12.31 26.77
C SER A 82 30.38 -12.97 25.50
N PHE A 83 29.24 -12.46 25.03
CA PHE A 83 28.58 -12.92 23.81
C PHE A 83 29.34 -12.48 22.55
N TYR A 84 29.67 -11.19 22.43
CA TYR A 84 30.25 -10.61 21.22
C TYR A 84 31.75 -10.87 21.04
N ARG A 85 32.53 -10.94 22.12
CA ARG A 85 33.99 -11.17 22.05
C ARG A 85 34.35 -12.44 21.28
N THR A 86 33.54 -13.48 21.38
CA THR A 86 33.74 -14.76 20.67
C THR A 86 33.38 -14.71 19.18
N GLN A 87 32.59 -13.71 18.75
CA GLN A 87 32.02 -13.62 17.41
C GLN A 87 32.48 -12.38 16.62
N ALA A 88 33.19 -11.45 17.27
CA ALA A 88 33.50 -10.12 16.77
C ALA A 88 34.18 -10.13 15.38
N THR A 89 35.13 -11.04 15.15
CA THR A 89 35.87 -11.16 13.88
C THR A 89 35.07 -11.71 12.70
N VAL A 90 33.94 -12.41 12.95
CA VAL A 90 33.07 -13.00 11.91
C VAL A 90 31.68 -12.36 11.91
N TYR A 91 31.49 -11.33 12.73
CA TYR A 91 30.19 -10.75 13.10
C TYR A 91 29.35 -10.36 11.88
N ASP A 92 29.93 -9.62 10.93
CA ASP A 92 29.18 -9.15 9.77
C ASP A 92 28.82 -10.28 8.80
N ALA A 93 29.70 -11.25 8.62
CA ALA A 93 29.50 -12.35 7.67
C ALA A 93 28.39 -13.29 8.13
N THR A 94 28.28 -13.55 9.44
CA THR A 94 27.20 -14.36 10.02
C THR A 94 25.90 -13.57 10.11
N ARG A 95 25.96 -12.29 10.51
CA ARG A 95 24.76 -11.47 10.74
C ARG A 95 24.11 -10.92 9.47
N LYS A 96 24.80 -10.81 8.33
CA LYS A 96 24.19 -10.38 7.05
C LYS A 96 22.97 -11.23 6.64
N ARG A 97 22.98 -12.53 6.96
CA ARG A 97 21.86 -13.44 6.67
C ARG A 97 20.71 -13.33 7.68
N LEU A 98 21.02 -12.97 8.92
CA LEU A 98 20.06 -12.85 10.02
C LEU A 98 19.36 -11.49 10.02
N LEU A 99 20.13 -10.41 9.90
CA LEU A 99 19.72 -9.02 10.06
C LEU A 99 19.27 -8.43 8.71
N ARG A 100 18.08 -8.84 8.26
CA ARG A 100 17.44 -8.29 7.04
C ARG A 100 16.84 -6.90 7.31
N GLY A 101 16.38 -6.19 6.30
CA GLY A 101 15.73 -4.89 6.47
C GLY A 101 16.62 -3.69 6.85
N ARG A 102 17.77 -3.86 7.52
CA ARG A 102 18.63 -2.72 7.91
C ARG A 102 19.12 -1.90 6.71
N GLU A 103 19.50 -2.55 5.60
CA GLU A 103 19.89 -1.87 4.37
C GLU A 103 18.70 -1.16 3.70
N ASP A 104 17.51 -1.76 3.78
CA ASP A 104 16.28 -1.13 3.27
C ASP A 104 15.92 0.11 4.10
N MET A 105 16.02 0.02 5.44
CA MET A 105 15.84 1.15 6.35
C MET A 105 16.79 2.31 6.01
N LEU A 106 18.08 2.03 5.79
CA LEU A 106 19.05 3.04 5.37
C LEU A 106 18.68 3.65 4.02
N GLY A 107 18.23 2.83 3.06
CA GLY A 107 17.77 3.30 1.76
C GLY A 107 16.53 4.22 1.86
N LEU A 108 15.58 3.90 2.72
CA LEU A 108 14.40 4.73 2.99
C LEU A 108 14.78 6.05 3.67
N VAL A 109 15.64 5.99 4.69
CA VAL A 109 16.17 7.19 5.38
C VAL A 109 16.89 8.09 4.38
N ALA A 110 17.77 7.52 3.55
CA ALA A 110 18.48 8.25 2.52
C ALA A 110 17.54 8.88 1.48
N ALA A 111 16.48 8.18 1.07
CA ALA A 111 15.49 8.71 0.13
C ALA A 111 14.76 9.93 0.72
N GLN A 112 14.36 9.87 1.99
CA GLN A 112 13.76 11.00 2.70
C GLN A 112 14.71 12.18 2.87
N LEU A 113 15.99 11.93 3.19
CA LEU A 113 17.00 12.98 3.29
C LEU A 113 17.23 13.68 1.95
N LYS A 114 17.29 12.93 0.84
CA LYS A 114 17.40 13.50 -0.52
C LYS A 114 16.19 14.38 -0.83
N TYR A 115 14.99 13.89 -0.53
CA TYR A 115 13.77 14.68 -0.69
C TYR A 115 13.83 16.00 0.09
N LYS A 116 14.30 15.99 1.34
CA LYS A 116 14.47 17.20 2.15
C LYS A 116 15.52 18.16 1.58
N VAL A 117 16.60 17.64 1.00
CA VAL A 117 17.62 18.47 0.33
C VAL A 117 17.06 19.12 -0.94
N ASP A 118 16.36 18.35 -1.77
CA ASP A 118 15.75 18.83 -3.01
C ASP A 118 14.69 19.93 -2.74
N ASN A 119 13.97 19.82 -1.62
CA ASN A 119 13.00 20.83 -1.16
C ASN A 119 13.60 21.93 -0.27
N LYS A 120 14.94 21.97 -0.10
CA LYS A 120 15.67 22.98 0.69
C LYS A 120 15.33 23.00 2.19
N GLU A 121 14.78 21.92 2.71
CA GLU A 121 14.50 21.71 4.14
C GLU A 121 15.74 21.26 4.91
N LEU A 122 16.69 20.61 4.22
CA LEU A 122 17.97 20.16 4.76
C LEU A 122 19.12 20.62 3.87
N ARG A 123 20.27 20.93 4.47
CA ARG A 123 21.50 21.23 3.73
C ARG A 123 22.46 20.05 3.82
N ALA A 124 22.80 19.48 2.66
CA ALA A 124 23.86 18.47 2.57
C ALA A 124 25.18 19.03 3.12
N GLY A 125 25.95 18.19 3.82
CA GLY A 125 27.20 18.55 4.50
C GLY A 125 27.00 19.20 5.88
N LYS A 126 25.75 19.42 6.32
CA LYS A 126 25.42 19.96 7.66
C LYS A 126 24.57 19.00 8.50
N ALA A 127 24.24 17.83 7.96
CA ALA A 127 23.41 16.87 8.66
C ALA A 127 24.21 16.14 9.75
N VAL A 128 23.63 15.98 10.92
CA VAL A 128 24.19 15.17 12.01
C VAL A 128 23.43 13.86 12.11
N TRP A 129 24.15 12.74 12.13
CA TRP A 129 23.59 11.40 12.27
C TRP A 129 24.07 10.72 13.56
N VAL A 130 23.15 10.12 14.32
CA VAL A 130 23.47 9.26 15.46
C VAL A 130 22.97 7.82 15.21
N ASP A 131 23.86 6.83 15.25
CA ASP A 131 23.52 5.41 15.14
C ASP A 131 23.61 4.74 16.53
N ILE A 132 22.46 4.42 17.12
CA ILE A 132 22.34 3.87 18.47
C ILE A 132 22.35 2.33 18.42
N GLY A 133 23.30 1.74 19.13
CA GLY A 133 23.65 0.32 19.03
C GLY A 133 24.28 0.00 17.68
N GLY A 134 25.19 0.86 17.21
CA GLY A 134 25.79 0.76 15.87
C GLY A 134 26.77 -0.41 15.69
N GLY A 135 27.11 -1.14 16.76
CA GLY A 135 27.92 -2.34 16.74
C GLY A 135 29.26 -2.13 16.03
N THR A 136 29.52 -2.93 14.99
CA THR A 136 30.77 -2.90 14.21
C THR A 136 30.89 -1.71 13.25
N GLY A 137 29.93 -0.77 13.26
CA GLY A 137 29.87 0.35 12.33
C GLY A 137 29.36 0.00 10.93
N TYR A 138 28.77 -1.19 10.75
CA TYR A 138 28.32 -1.69 9.46
C TYR A 138 27.31 -0.76 8.78
N ASN A 139 26.32 -0.24 9.51
CA ASN A 139 25.26 0.61 8.95
C ASN A 139 25.83 1.91 8.39
N ILE A 140 26.80 2.50 9.11
CA ILE A 140 27.49 3.73 8.70
C ILE A 140 28.28 3.50 7.41
N GLU A 141 28.97 2.36 7.27
CA GLU A 141 29.60 2.00 5.99
C GLU A 141 28.55 1.76 4.88
N ALA A 142 27.50 0.98 5.18
CA ALA A 142 26.46 0.60 4.21
C ALA A 142 25.65 1.79 3.69
N MET A 143 25.50 2.87 4.47
CA MET A 143 24.87 4.12 4.04
C MET A 143 25.53 4.70 2.77
N SER A 144 26.82 4.41 2.53
CA SER A 144 27.57 4.85 1.33
C SER A 144 26.98 4.34 0.02
N ALA A 145 26.20 3.27 0.04
CA ALA A 145 25.46 2.80 -1.14
C ALA A 145 24.34 3.77 -1.55
N PHE A 146 23.91 4.64 -0.65
CA PHE A 146 22.78 5.56 -0.84
C PHE A 146 23.18 7.03 -0.77
N LEU A 147 24.06 7.39 0.17
CA LEU A 147 24.55 8.76 0.40
C LEU A 147 26.05 8.77 0.69
N PRO A 148 26.82 9.71 0.11
CA PRO A 148 28.25 9.83 0.39
C PRO A 148 28.46 10.34 1.82
N VAL A 149 28.84 9.45 2.74
CA VAL A 149 28.81 9.73 4.19
C VAL A 149 29.72 10.90 4.61
N PRO A 150 30.99 10.98 4.18
CA PRO A 150 31.89 12.09 4.53
C PRO A 150 31.41 13.46 4.03
N GLU A 151 30.71 13.50 2.89
CA GLU A 151 30.28 14.72 2.22
C GLU A 151 28.87 15.15 2.62
N PHE A 152 28.00 14.19 2.96
CA PHE A 152 26.61 14.46 3.28
C PHE A 152 26.41 14.84 4.75
N PHE A 153 27.16 14.22 5.67
CA PHE A 153 27.03 14.45 7.09
C PHE A 153 28.18 15.30 7.61
N SER A 154 27.86 16.37 8.36
CA SER A 154 28.89 17.13 9.08
C SER A 154 29.55 16.28 10.15
N HIS A 155 28.76 15.42 10.81
CA HIS A 155 29.26 14.47 11.80
C HIS A 155 28.36 13.25 11.95
N VAL A 156 28.95 12.10 12.23
CA VAL A 156 28.25 10.84 12.53
C VAL A 156 28.74 10.30 13.88
N TYR A 157 27.81 10.03 14.79
CA TYR A 157 28.09 9.43 16.10
C TYR A 157 27.62 7.98 16.10
N LEU A 158 28.54 7.04 16.30
CA LEU A 158 28.22 5.65 16.63
C LEU A 158 28.21 5.50 18.14
N VAL A 159 27.09 5.09 18.72
CA VAL A 159 26.96 4.83 20.16
C VAL A 159 26.72 3.35 20.38
N ASP A 160 27.59 2.67 21.13
CA ASP A 160 27.42 1.25 21.48
C ASP A 160 27.94 0.97 22.89
N LEU A 161 27.38 -0.06 23.55
CA LEU A 161 27.77 -0.43 24.91
C LEU A 161 28.95 -1.40 24.93
N SER A 162 29.22 -2.13 23.83
CA SER A 162 30.29 -3.13 23.75
C SER A 162 31.63 -2.51 23.32
N PRO A 163 32.68 -2.58 24.17
CA PRO A 163 34.01 -2.11 23.81
C PRO A 163 34.61 -2.86 22.62
N SER A 164 34.38 -4.17 22.52
CA SER A 164 34.91 -4.98 21.41
C SER A 164 34.30 -4.63 20.06
N LEU A 165 32.99 -4.37 20.01
CA LEU A 165 32.33 -3.91 18.78
C LEU A 165 32.78 -2.49 18.40
N CYS A 166 32.88 -1.60 19.38
CA CYS A 166 33.41 -0.24 19.18
C CYS A 166 34.81 -0.26 18.58
N GLU A 167 35.68 -1.17 19.02
CA GLU A 167 37.04 -1.27 18.49
C GLU A 167 37.07 -1.69 17.02
N ILE A 168 36.22 -2.65 16.63
CA ILE A 168 36.04 -3.01 15.21
C ILE A 168 35.52 -1.83 14.40
N ALA A 169 34.59 -1.05 14.95
CA ALA A 169 34.08 0.14 14.28
C ALA A 169 35.17 1.20 14.06
N ARG A 170 36.04 1.44 15.05
CA ARG A 170 37.19 2.35 14.90
C ARG A 170 38.12 1.90 13.78
N GLN A 171 38.51 0.62 13.78
CA GLN A 171 39.34 0.03 12.72
C GLN A 171 38.69 0.13 11.34
N ARG A 172 37.36 -0.06 11.27
CA ARG A 172 36.60 0.11 10.02
C ARG A 172 36.68 1.53 9.50
N PHE A 173 36.43 2.53 10.33
CA PHE A 173 36.42 3.93 9.90
C PHE A 173 37.82 4.47 9.62
N GLU A 174 38.84 4.00 10.35
CA GLU A 174 40.24 4.27 10.03
C GLU A 174 40.62 3.73 8.65
N ARG A 175 40.26 2.47 8.35
CA ARG A 175 40.46 1.86 7.02
C ARG A 175 39.74 2.63 5.90
N LEU A 176 38.54 3.16 6.18
CA LEU A 176 37.78 3.97 5.22
C LEU A 176 38.30 5.42 5.12
N GLY A 177 39.19 5.85 6.02
CA GLY A 177 39.73 7.21 6.07
C GLY A 177 38.72 8.27 6.53
N TRP A 178 37.65 7.87 7.22
CA TRP A 178 36.56 8.77 7.61
C TRP A 178 36.88 9.50 8.91
N LYS A 179 36.94 10.83 8.85
CA LYS A 179 37.31 11.70 9.98
C LYS A 179 36.13 12.33 10.71
N ASN A 180 34.95 12.34 10.08
CA ASN A 180 33.71 12.89 10.61
C ASN A 180 32.87 11.85 11.36
N VAL A 181 33.47 10.72 11.78
CA VAL A 181 32.78 9.65 12.50
C VAL A 181 33.42 9.45 13.87
N SER A 182 32.62 9.51 14.94
CA SER A 182 33.07 9.28 16.31
C SER A 182 32.42 8.03 16.90
N VAL A 183 33.24 7.14 17.45
CA VAL A 183 32.80 5.90 18.12
C VAL A 183 32.78 6.12 19.63
N VAL A 184 31.58 6.18 20.20
CA VAL A 184 31.31 6.46 21.61
C VAL A 184 30.88 5.16 22.31
N CYS A 185 31.77 4.62 23.13
CA CYS A 185 31.50 3.41 23.92
C CYS A 185 30.75 3.79 25.20
N GLN A 186 29.43 3.87 25.14
CA GLN A 186 28.59 4.39 26.21
C GLN A 186 27.19 3.78 26.17
N ASP A 187 26.52 3.72 27.33
CA ASP A 187 25.10 3.39 27.41
C ASP A 187 24.24 4.44 26.68
N ALA A 188 23.40 3.99 25.75
CA ALA A 188 22.51 4.82 24.94
C ALA A 188 21.61 5.77 25.76
N ARG A 189 21.25 5.40 27.00
CA ARG A 189 20.44 6.23 27.91
C ARG A 189 21.16 7.51 28.32
N SER A 190 22.48 7.41 28.45
CA SER A 190 23.35 8.49 28.97
C SER A 190 23.95 9.36 27.86
N PHE A 191 23.89 8.92 26.60
CA PHE A 191 24.45 9.68 25.48
C PHE A 191 23.72 11.02 25.26
N ARG A 192 24.49 12.08 25.02
CA ARG A 192 24.02 13.41 24.62
C ARG A 192 24.93 13.92 23.51
N LEU A 193 24.39 14.71 22.59
CA LEU A 193 25.22 15.39 21.60
C LEU A 193 26.18 16.35 22.32
N PRO A 194 27.46 16.43 21.89
CA PRO A 194 28.36 17.47 22.35
C PRO A 194 27.74 18.85 22.10
N GLU A 195 27.72 19.72 23.10
CA GLU A 195 27.34 21.12 22.92
C GLU A 195 28.42 21.81 22.05
N ASP A 196 28.03 22.76 21.18
CA ASP A 196 29.00 23.60 20.45
C ASP A 196 29.82 24.40 21.49
N THR A 197 30.98 23.89 21.89
CA THR A 197 31.81 24.42 22.99
C THR A 197 32.57 25.71 22.67
N ASP A 198 32.20 26.47 21.64
CA ASP A 198 32.88 27.71 21.24
C ASP A 198 32.16 29.00 21.71
N VAL A 199 31.26 28.94 22.69
CA VAL A 199 30.70 30.16 23.31
C VAL A 199 30.89 30.12 24.82
N ALA A 200 31.71 31.05 25.31
CA ALA A 200 31.96 31.30 26.72
C ALA A 200 30.65 31.41 27.53
N PRO A 201 30.65 31.02 28.82
CA PRO A 201 29.45 30.97 29.64
C PRO A 201 29.01 32.38 30.06
N THR A 202 28.28 33.08 29.20
CA THR A 202 27.49 34.24 29.61
C THR A 202 26.06 33.80 29.90
N LYS A 203 25.59 34.21 31.09
CA LYS A 203 24.27 33.95 31.67
C LYS A 203 23.14 34.10 30.64
N GLU A 204 22.19 33.16 30.72
CA GLU A 204 20.93 33.09 29.96
C GLU A 204 21.04 32.74 28.46
N THR A 205 21.55 31.55 28.14
CA THR A 205 21.34 30.95 26.82
C THR A 205 19.91 30.42 26.70
N LYS A 206 19.03 31.21 26.05
CA LYS A 206 17.88 30.67 25.33
C LYS A 206 18.41 29.53 24.43
N LYS A 207 18.01 28.28 24.69
CA LYS A 207 18.37 27.12 23.85
C LYS A 207 18.18 27.48 22.38
N SER A 208 19.26 27.38 21.59
CA SER A 208 19.16 27.53 20.15
C SER A 208 18.17 26.49 19.61
N PRO A 209 17.19 26.87 18.76
CA PRO A 209 16.25 25.94 18.13
C PRO A 209 16.90 24.95 17.14
N THR A 210 18.23 24.98 16.98
CA THR A 210 19.01 24.13 16.05
C THR A 210 19.72 22.94 16.70
N ALA A 211 19.64 22.77 18.02
CA ALA A 211 20.33 21.70 18.72
C ALA A 211 19.61 20.34 18.56
N GLY A 212 20.26 19.36 17.93
CA GLY A 212 19.73 17.99 17.75
C GLY A 212 20.35 17.26 16.56
N ALA A 213 20.06 15.96 16.43
CA ALA A 213 20.43 15.15 15.28
C ALA A 213 19.37 15.27 14.16
N ASP A 214 19.81 15.33 12.90
CA ASP A 214 18.94 15.28 11.73
C ASP A 214 18.46 13.84 11.46
N VAL A 215 19.29 12.87 11.81
CA VAL A 215 18.96 11.44 11.72
C VAL A 215 19.36 10.72 12.99
N VAL A 216 18.48 9.87 13.47
CA VAL A 216 18.83 8.83 14.43
C VAL A 216 18.47 7.47 13.86
N THR A 217 19.36 6.47 13.98
CA THR A 217 19.08 5.10 13.56
C THR A 217 19.25 4.10 14.69
N MET A 218 18.44 3.03 14.64
CA MET A 218 18.56 1.85 15.49
C MET A 218 18.36 0.61 14.62
N SER A 219 19.26 -0.36 14.70
CA SER A 219 19.17 -1.57 13.89
C SER A 219 19.48 -2.78 14.76
N TYR A 220 18.44 -3.53 15.11
CA TYR A 220 18.51 -4.71 15.96
C TYR A 220 19.15 -4.44 17.32
N SER A 221 18.93 -3.22 17.83
CA SER A 221 19.43 -2.73 19.11
C SER A 221 18.30 -2.53 20.13
N LEU A 222 17.08 -2.17 19.71
CA LEU A 222 15.96 -1.93 20.63
C LEU A 222 15.49 -3.23 21.30
N SER A 223 15.50 -4.35 20.58
CA SER A 223 15.23 -5.68 21.15
C SER A 223 16.28 -6.15 22.15
N MET A 224 17.48 -5.56 22.12
CA MET A 224 18.62 -5.88 23.00
C MET A 224 18.68 -4.99 24.26
N ILE A 225 17.90 -3.92 24.31
CA ILE A 225 17.88 -2.96 25.43
C ILE A 225 16.75 -3.36 26.39
N PRO A 226 17.05 -3.69 27.67
CA PRO A 226 16.05 -3.98 28.70
C PRO A 226 15.20 -2.75 29.01
N ASP A 227 15.82 -1.63 29.36
CA ASP A 227 15.15 -0.38 29.77
C ASP A 227 14.80 0.52 28.58
N TYR A 228 14.19 -0.06 27.55
CA TYR A 228 13.97 0.59 26.25
C TYR A 228 13.11 1.86 26.32
N TYR A 229 12.18 1.96 27.29
CA TYR A 229 11.38 3.18 27.50
C TYR A 229 12.25 4.42 27.64
N THR A 230 13.28 4.37 28.49
CA THR A 230 14.18 5.51 28.74
C THR A 230 15.00 5.90 27.51
N VAL A 231 15.34 4.94 26.67
CA VAL A 231 16.03 5.18 25.40
C VAL A 231 15.08 5.84 24.41
N VAL A 232 13.90 5.27 24.18
CA VAL A 232 12.88 5.85 23.26
C VAL A 232 12.50 7.26 23.71
N ASP A 233 12.43 7.52 25.01
CA ASP A 233 12.17 8.85 25.57
C ASP A 233 13.29 9.85 25.31
N SER A 234 14.55 9.40 25.39
CA SER A 234 15.70 10.25 25.14
C SER A 234 15.86 10.58 23.64
N LEU A 235 15.44 9.67 22.75
CA LEU A 235 15.42 9.90 21.30
C LEU A 235 14.62 11.15 20.93
N GLY A 236 13.47 11.37 21.58
CA GLY A 236 12.63 12.55 21.37
C GLY A 236 13.31 13.87 21.77
N LYS A 237 14.34 13.83 22.62
CA LYS A 237 15.16 15.01 22.97
C LYS A 237 16.41 15.12 22.10
N LEU A 238 16.86 14.00 21.54
CA LEU A 238 18.08 13.90 20.72
C LEU A 238 17.83 14.36 19.28
N ILE A 239 16.67 14.05 18.72
CA ILE A 239 16.31 14.35 17.33
C ILE A 239 15.73 15.75 17.18
N LYS A 240 16.12 16.46 16.12
CA LYS A 240 15.51 17.76 15.76
C LYS A 240 14.02 17.59 15.48
N SER A 241 13.26 18.69 15.55
CA SER A 241 11.85 18.70 15.16
C SER A 241 11.59 18.23 13.74
N SER A 242 12.47 18.60 12.82
CA SER A 242 12.45 18.15 11.41
C SER A 242 13.30 16.91 11.16
N GLY A 243 13.83 16.26 12.21
CA GLY A 243 14.68 15.08 12.07
C GLY A 243 13.91 13.82 11.69
N LEU A 244 14.65 12.78 11.29
CA LEU A 244 14.11 11.47 10.95
C LEU A 244 14.70 10.35 11.84
N LEU A 245 13.83 9.47 12.32
CA LEU A 245 14.20 8.29 13.11
C LEU A 245 14.04 7.04 12.24
N GLY A 246 15.09 6.26 12.04
CA GLY A 246 15.05 4.98 11.30
C GLY A 246 15.29 3.80 12.23
N VAL A 247 14.31 2.92 12.39
CA VAL A 247 14.42 1.73 13.23
C VAL A 247 14.19 0.48 12.40
N CYS A 248 15.05 -0.53 12.54
CA CYS A 248 14.82 -1.87 12.01
C CYS A 248 15.04 -2.86 13.14
N ASP A 249 14.03 -3.65 13.51
CA ASP A 249 14.17 -4.60 14.63
C ASP A 249 13.25 -5.81 14.52
N PHE A 250 13.46 -6.81 15.37
CA PHE A 250 12.59 -7.98 15.52
C PHE A 250 11.32 -7.62 16.28
N TYR A 251 10.24 -8.35 15.98
CA TYR A 251 8.97 -8.17 16.69
C TYR A 251 8.13 -9.44 16.62
N VAL A 252 7.12 -9.52 17.48
CA VAL A 252 6.06 -10.54 17.43
C VAL A 252 4.78 -9.91 17.95
N GLN A 253 3.70 -9.95 17.17
CA GLN A 253 2.48 -9.21 17.51
C GLN A 253 1.22 -9.88 16.95
N SER A 254 0.11 -9.81 17.69
CA SER A 254 -1.21 -10.19 17.18
C SER A 254 -1.84 -9.03 16.42
N ILE A 255 -2.70 -9.34 15.44
CA ILE A 255 -3.40 -8.29 14.69
C ILE A 255 -4.47 -7.62 15.55
N VAL A 256 -5.03 -8.38 16.51
CA VAL A 256 -6.02 -7.91 17.48
C VAL A 256 -5.45 -6.79 18.35
N ASP A 257 -4.14 -6.81 18.64
CA ASP A 257 -3.50 -5.82 19.52
C ASP A 257 -3.38 -4.43 18.88
N VAL A 258 -3.58 -4.34 17.56
CA VAL A 258 -3.39 -3.12 16.76
C VAL A 258 -4.63 -2.70 15.99
N SER A 259 -5.75 -3.43 16.12
CA SER A 259 -6.93 -3.19 15.28
C SER A 259 -7.62 -1.86 15.53
N ALA A 260 -7.43 -1.26 16.70
CA ALA A 260 -7.97 0.06 17.04
C ALA A 260 -7.01 1.23 16.71
N ARG A 261 -5.81 0.96 16.18
CA ARG A 261 -4.76 1.99 16.04
C ARG A 261 -4.69 2.52 14.61
N ASN A 262 -4.94 3.81 14.45
CA ASN A 262 -4.93 4.52 13.16
C ASN A 262 -3.60 5.25 12.83
N TYR A 263 -2.62 5.25 13.74
CA TYR A 263 -1.36 6.01 13.60
C TYR A 263 -0.14 5.16 13.19
N ILE A 264 -0.32 3.86 12.98
CA ILE A 264 0.76 2.87 12.80
C ILE A 264 1.33 2.76 11.37
N GLY A 265 0.78 3.49 10.41
CA GLY A 265 1.23 3.44 9.01
C GLY A 265 0.72 2.26 8.19
N GLY A 266 -0.15 1.41 8.73
CA GLY A 266 -0.72 0.23 8.08
C GLY A 266 -0.43 -1.08 8.82
N ALA A 267 -1.27 -2.08 8.60
CA ALA A 267 -1.18 -3.37 9.30
C ALA A 267 -0.66 -4.53 8.43
N PHE A 268 -0.20 -4.23 7.21
CA PHE A 268 0.20 -5.23 6.23
C PHE A 268 1.33 -6.14 6.76
N ASN A 269 1.15 -7.46 6.64
CA ASN A 269 2.07 -8.50 7.13
C ASN A 269 2.50 -8.34 8.62
N ARG A 270 1.77 -7.55 9.42
CA ARG A 270 2.10 -7.31 10.82
C ARG A 270 1.77 -8.52 11.70
N HIS A 271 0.70 -9.25 11.38
CA HIS A 271 0.25 -10.41 12.15
C HIS A 271 1.30 -11.54 12.22
N VAL A 272 1.58 -12.01 13.42
CA VAL A 272 2.30 -13.27 13.67
C VAL A 272 1.34 -14.19 14.42
N ASN A 273 1.13 -15.42 13.92
CA ASN A 273 0.22 -16.38 14.57
C ASN A 273 0.74 -16.83 15.95
N TRP A 274 -0.13 -17.41 16.79
CA TRP A 274 0.21 -17.75 18.17
C TRP A 274 1.45 -18.66 18.29
N LEU A 275 1.55 -19.70 17.46
CA LEU A 275 2.70 -20.61 17.43
C LEU A 275 4.00 -19.87 17.10
N GLY A 276 3.98 -19.02 16.09
CA GLY A 276 5.12 -18.20 15.69
C GLY A 276 5.53 -17.22 16.78
N ARG A 277 4.57 -16.58 17.46
CA ARG A 277 4.88 -15.68 18.59
C ARG A 277 5.53 -16.44 19.74
N ALA A 278 5.00 -17.59 20.14
CA ALA A 278 5.56 -18.41 21.21
C ALA A 278 6.96 -18.94 20.86
N PHE A 279 7.12 -19.48 19.66
CA PHE A 279 8.39 -20.04 19.18
C PHE A 279 9.49 -18.97 19.10
N TRP A 280 9.24 -17.86 18.40
CA TRP A 280 10.26 -16.82 18.22
C TRP A 280 10.63 -16.12 19.52
N ARG A 281 9.66 -15.91 20.44
CA ARG A 281 9.97 -15.40 21.78
C ARG A 281 10.95 -16.31 22.51
N ALA A 282 10.62 -17.59 22.63
CA ALA A 282 11.46 -18.56 23.34
C ALA A 282 12.84 -18.72 22.69
N TRP A 283 12.89 -18.73 21.36
CA TRP A 283 14.15 -18.85 20.61
C TRP A 283 15.12 -17.70 20.90
N PHE A 284 14.62 -16.47 20.84
CA PHE A 284 15.45 -15.27 20.99
C PHE A 284 15.75 -14.93 22.46
N ASP A 285 14.89 -15.35 23.40
CA ASP A 285 15.14 -15.22 24.83
C ASP A 285 16.41 -15.98 25.27
N ALA A 286 16.72 -17.11 24.63
CA ALA A 286 17.97 -17.85 24.85
C ALA A 286 19.23 -16.99 24.58
N ASP A 287 19.14 -16.04 23.63
CA ASP A 287 20.20 -15.10 23.27
C ASP A 287 20.03 -13.73 23.99
N ARG A 288 19.13 -13.64 24.98
CA ARG A 288 18.73 -12.40 25.69
C ARG A 288 18.18 -11.30 24.79
N VAL A 289 17.60 -11.69 23.65
CA VAL A 289 16.94 -10.78 22.72
C VAL A 289 15.44 -10.82 22.96
N ASN A 290 14.87 -9.69 23.34
CA ASN A 290 13.48 -9.62 23.77
C ASN A 290 12.55 -9.27 22.60
N LEU A 291 11.94 -10.29 22.00
CA LEU A 291 10.90 -10.12 20.99
C LEU A 291 9.56 -9.86 21.67
N ASP A 292 9.23 -8.58 21.88
CA ASP A 292 7.95 -8.15 22.43
C ASP A 292 7.28 -7.09 21.53
N ALA A 293 5.95 -7.11 21.48
CA ALA A 293 5.16 -6.11 20.75
C ALA A 293 5.32 -4.71 21.36
N ALA A 294 5.47 -4.62 22.69
CA ALA A 294 5.50 -3.38 23.44
C ALA A 294 6.64 -2.43 23.00
N ARG A 295 7.76 -2.96 22.50
CA ARG A 295 8.88 -2.14 22.00
C ARG A 295 8.51 -1.33 20.77
N ARG A 296 7.91 -2.01 19.78
CA ARG A 296 7.41 -1.36 18.56
C ARG A 296 6.22 -0.46 18.88
N ASP A 297 5.33 -0.90 19.77
CA ASP A 297 4.14 -0.14 20.15
C ASP A 297 4.50 1.17 20.85
N TYR A 298 5.45 1.13 21.78
CA TYR A 298 5.92 2.33 22.47
C TYR A 298 6.65 3.28 21.52
N LEU A 299 7.44 2.74 20.58
CA LEU A 299 8.07 3.54 19.52
C LEU A 299 7.03 4.27 18.65
N GLU A 300 6.02 3.54 18.17
CA GLU A 300 4.93 4.09 17.35
C GLU A 300 4.00 5.02 18.14
N TYR A 301 3.93 4.90 19.46
CA TYR A 301 3.21 5.84 20.35
C TYR A 301 4.00 7.15 20.56
N ARG A 302 5.33 7.08 20.60
CA ARG A 302 6.18 8.23 20.89
C ARG A 302 6.54 9.08 19.69
N PHE A 303 6.41 8.54 18.48
CA PHE A 303 6.81 9.18 17.23
C PHE A 303 5.70 9.11 16.18
N GLY A 304 5.62 10.12 15.33
CA GLY A 304 4.74 10.11 14.15
C GLY A 304 5.28 9.18 13.07
N THR A 305 4.43 8.30 12.53
CA THR A 305 4.82 7.31 11.51
C THR A 305 4.89 7.92 10.11
N VAL A 306 6.08 7.98 9.53
CA VAL A 306 6.30 8.37 8.13
C VAL A 306 6.14 7.14 7.23
N ILE A 307 6.95 6.10 7.44
CA ILE A 307 6.84 4.83 6.71
C ILE A 307 7.00 3.69 7.70
N SER A 308 6.20 2.64 7.55
CA SER A 308 6.30 1.42 8.33
C SER A 308 6.22 0.23 7.40
N ALA A 309 6.94 -0.85 7.68
CA ALA A 309 6.84 -2.10 6.95
C ALA A 309 7.13 -3.29 7.87
N SER A 310 6.43 -4.40 7.65
CA SER A 310 6.63 -5.66 8.37
C SER A 310 6.98 -6.77 7.39
N GLU A 311 8.03 -7.53 7.68
CA GLU A 311 8.61 -8.48 6.73
C GLU A 311 9.02 -9.78 7.44
N ARG A 312 9.40 -10.79 6.65
CA ARG A 312 9.81 -12.11 7.15
C ARG A 312 11.14 -12.55 6.54
N ASN A 313 12.08 -12.95 7.39
CA ASN A 313 13.33 -13.56 6.94
C ASN A 313 13.14 -15.07 6.70
N TYR A 314 12.60 -15.44 5.53
CA TYR A 314 12.30 -16.84 5.19
C TYR A 314 13.53 -17.73 5.05
N LEU A 315 14.73 -17.17 4.83
CA LEU A 315 15.98 -17.95 4.79
C LEU A 315 16.28 -18.64 6.12
N LEU A 316 15.73 -18.14 7.22
CA LEU A 316 15.93 -18.65 8.58
C LEU A 316 14.60 -19.01 9.25
N GLY A 317 13.63 -19.52 8.47
CA GLY A 317 12.35 -19.99 9.01
C GLY A 317 11.27 -18.92 9.14
N GLY A 318 11.48 -17.71 8.60
CA GLY A 318 10.48 -16.64 8.60
C GLY A 318 10.53 -15.75 9.84
N ILE A 319 11.74 -15.38 10.29
CA ILE A 319 11.93 -14.51 11.45
C ILE A 319 11.23 -13.16 11.18
N PRO A 320 10.28 -12.74 12.04
CA PRO A 320 9.58 -11.46 11.90
C PRO A 320 10.47 -10.27 12.25
N TYR A 321 10.55 -9.30 11.34
CA TYR A 321 11.21 -8.02 11.57
C TYR A 321 10.37 -6.87 10.98
N TYR A 322 10.60 -5.66 11.47
CA TYR A 322 9.93 -4.47 10.98
C TYR A 322 10.94 -3.39 10.63
N ILE A 323 10.53 -2.48 9.76
CA ILE A 323 11.20 -1.22 9.45
C ILE A 323 10.23 -0.10 9.83
N PHE A 324 10.70 0.88 10.57
CA PHE A 324 9.94 2.04 11.00
C PHE A 324 10.76 3.30 10.72
N LEU A 325 10.17 4.22 9.97
CA LEU A 325 10.65 5.58 9.79
C LEU A 325 9.67 6.51 10.52
N GLY A 326 10.18 7.19 11.54
CA GLY A 326 9.41 8.09 12.38
C GLY A 326 9.93 9.52 12.35
N CYS A 327 9.09 10.43 12.83
CA CYS A 327 9.43 11.82 13.10
C CYS A 327 8.82 12.23 14.45
N GLN A 328 9.10 13.45 14.91
CA GLN A 328 8.50 13.96 16.14
C GLN A 328 6.97 13.92 16.07
N LYS A 329 6.31 13.45 17.15
CA LYS A 329 4.84 13.36 17.19
C LYS A 329 4.16 14.73 17.23
N GLU A 330 4.86 15.74 17.76
CA GLU A 330 4.38 17.12 17.83
C GLU A 330 4.76 17.85 16.53
N ILE A 331 3.76 18.27 15.75
CA ILE A 331 3.98 19.26 14.69
C ILE A 331 4.45 20.54 15.39
N SER A 332 5.71 20.94 15.15
CA SER A 332 6.40 21.96 15.95
C SER A 332 5.56 23.21 16.23
N PRO A 333 5.60 23.76 17.46
CA PRO A 333 4.79 24.92 17.88
C PRO A 333 5.08 26.23 17.12
N ASN A 334 6.12 26.29 16.28
CA ASN A 334 6.34 27.41 15.36
C ASN A 334 5.49 27.33 14.07
N GLN A 335 4.72 26.26 13.89
CA GLN A 335 3.72 26.10 12.84
C GLN A 335 2.45 25.46 13.44
N ALA A 336 1.59 26.31 14.02
CA ALA A 336 0.17 26.23 13.69
C ALA A 336 -0.52 24.85 13.92
N GLY A 337 -0.44 24.23 15.12
CA GLY A 337 -1.04 22.91 15.37
C GLY A 337 -2.53 22.78 14.98
N SER A 338 -3.36 23.79 15.28
CA SER A 338 -4.76 23.86 14.83
C SER A 338 -4.88 24.33 13.38
N ASP A 339 -4.22 25.44 13.05
CA ASP A 339 -4.24 26.06 11.71
C ASP A 339 -3.77 25.13 10.58
N THR A 340 -2.82 24.23 10.84
CA THR A 340 -2.30 23.28 9.84
C THR A 340 -3.27 22.12 9.65
N LEU A 341 -3.89 21.64 10.73
CA LEU A 341 -4.96 20.65 10.69
C LEU A 341 -6.18 21.18 9.93
N GLU A 342 -6.55 22.43 10.18
CA GLU A 342 -7.66 23.10 9.50
C GLU A 342 -7.34 23.42 8.03
N LYS A 343 -6.10 23.80 7.71
CA LYS A 343 -5.64 23.93 6.32
C LYS A 343 -5.70 22.60 5.59
N LEU A 344 -5.27 21.52 6.23
CA LEU A 344 -5.36 20.17 5.67
C LEU A 344 -6.82 19.75 5.49
N ASP A 345 -7.68 19.98 6.48
CA ASP A 345 -9.10 19.67 6.38
C ASP A 345 -9.79 20.46 5.25
N ALA A 346 -9.56 21.77 5.16
CA ALA A 346 -10.03 22.61 4.05
C ALA A 346 -9.55 22.07 2.68
N THR A 347 -8.31 21.58 2.65
CA THR A 347 -7.70 20.95 1.47
C THR A 347 -8.37 19.61 1.11
N PHE A 348 -8.96 18.91 2.09
CA PHE A 348 -9.68 17.65 1.90
C PHE A 348 -11.17 17.84 1.59
N THR A 349 -11.84 18.85 2.16
CA THR A 349 -13.30 19.04 2.11
C THR A 349 -13.79 20.12 1.14
N GLU A 350 -12.86 20.88 0.53
CA GLU A 350 -13.16 22.07 -0.29
C GLU A 350 -13.72 23.29 0.50
N SER A 351 -13.62 23.29 1.83
CA SER A 351 -14.11 24.37 2.68
C SER A 351 -13.19 25.61 2.67
N PRO A 352 -13.71 26.86 2.73
CA PRO A 352 -12.89 28.06 2.92
C PRO A 352 -12.22 28.10 4.30
N TYR A 353 -10.94 28.43 4.35
CA TYR A 353 -10.14 28.54 5.58
C TYR A 353 -10.53 29.78 6.41
N LEU A 354 -10.79 29.59 7.70
CA LEU A 354 -10.98 30.64 8.71
C LEU A 354 -10.09 30.30 9.91
N SER A 355 -9.05 31.10 10.15
CA SER A 355 -8.10 30.90 11.26
C SER A 355 -8.71 31.28 12.61
N PRO A 356 -8.47 30.48 13.66
CA PRO A 356 -8.63 30.96 15.03
C PRO A 356 -7.40 30.71 15.92
N ALA A 357 -7.09 31.74 16.70
CA ALA A 357 -6.08 31.73 17.76
C ALA A 357 -6.77 31.47 19.11
N ASN A 358 -6.74 30.22 19.61
CA ASN A 358 -6.54 29.85 21.03
C ASN A 358 -6.82 28.35 21.26
N HIS A 359 -5.75 27.56 21.37
CA HIS A 359 -5.73 26.10 21.18
C HIS A 359 -6.45 25.23 22.25
N ARG A 360 -6.74 25.74 23.44
CA ARG A 360 -7.26 24.88 24.55
C ARG A 360 -8.76 24.98 24.78
N GLU A 361 -9.35 26.16 24.64
CA GLU A 361 -10.80 26.36 24.72
C GLU A 361 -11.52 26.00 23.42
N GLU A 362 -10.80 25.96 22.30
CA GLU A 362 -11.36 25.57 21.00
C GLU A 362 -11.43 24.07 20.78
N MET A 363 -10.60 23.26 21.43
CA MET A 363 -10.69 21.79 21.34
C MET A 363 -12.01 21.26 21.90
N ASP A 364 -12.45 21.78 23.06
CA ASP A 364 -13.74 21.43 23.64
C ASP A 364 -14.91 21.91 22.75
N LYS A 365 -14.76 23.07 22.09
CA LYS A 365 -15.73 23.56 21.10
C LYS A 365 -15.68 22.78 19.78
N ALA A 366 -14.53 22.26 19.36
CA ALA A 366 -14.32 21.53 18.12
C ALA A 366 -14.87 20.10 18.19
N VAL A 367 -14.80 19.44 19.34
CA VAL A 367 -15.48 18.15 19.58
C VAL A 367 -17.00 18.31 19.51
N VAL A 368 -17.54 19.44 20.00
CA VAL A 368 -18.97 19.75 19.89
C VAL A 368 -19.35 20.20 18.47
N ARG A 369 -18.52 20.99 17.77
CA ARG A 369 -18.75 21.44 16.37
C ARG A 369 -18.55 20.35 15.32
N SER A 370 -17.69 19.36 15.55
CA SER A 370 -17.44 18.26 14.60
C SER A 370 -18.72 17.46 14.28
N THR A 371 -19.67 17.45 15.21
CA THR A 371 -21.00 16.85 14.98
C THR A 371 -21.90 17.68 14.05
N GLN A 372 -21.60 18.96 13.80
CA GLN A 372 -22.43 19.89 13.03
C GLN A 372 -21.85 20.34 11.68
N GLU A 373 -20.51 20.28 11.47
CA GLU A 373 -19.84 20.70 10.24
C GLU A 373 -19.34 19.53 9.37
N ILE A 374 -19.21 19.73 8.05
CA ILE A 374 -18.67 18.71 7.12
C ILE A 374 -17.14 18.65 7.28
N ARG A 375 -16.62 17.56 7.85
CA ARG A 375 -15.18 17.36 8.10
C ARG A 375 -14.66 16.10 7.41
N SER A 376 -13.36 16.05 7.15
CA SER A 376 -12.70 14.87 6.57
C SER A 376 -12.48 13.77 7.61
N LYS A 377 -12.44 12.50 7.18
CA LYS A 377 -12.08 11.35 8.05
C LYS A 377 -10.73 11.54 8.74
N ALA A 378 -9.80 12.16 8.02
CA ALA A 378 -8.47 12.48 8.54
C ALA A 378 -8.57 13.46 9.73
N TYR A 379 -9.38 14.51 9.61
CA TYR A 379 -9.60 15.48 10.68
C TYR A 379 -10.28 14.84 11.89
N GLU A 380 -11.37 14.08 11.69
CA GLU A 380 -12.07 13.39 12.78
C GLU A 380 -11.12 12.45 13.56
N SER A 381 -10.34 11.65 12.83
CA SER A 381 -9.36 10.73 13.43
C SER A 381 -8.23 11.47 14.15
N ALA A 382 -7.78 12.60 13.59
CA ALA A 382 -6.77 13.44 14.23
C ALA A 382 -7.27 14.06 15.54
N VAL A 383 -8.50 14.56 15.58
CA VAL A 383 -9.11 15.12 16.80
C VAL A 383 -9.20 14.06 17.90
N ILE A 384 -9.65 12.85 17.55
CA ILE A 384 -9.71 11.71 18.50
C ILE A 384 -8.31 11.41 19.04
N ASN A 385 -7.30 11.29 18.16
CA ASN A 385 -5.95 10.98 18.58
C ASN A 385 -5.35 12.07 19.48
N LEU A 386 -5.52 13.34 19.12
CA LEU A 386 -5.04 14.47 19.93
C LEU A 386 -5.69 14.51 21.31
N SER A 387 -6.98 14.17 21.41
CA SER A 387 -7.68 14.10 22.71
C SER A 387 -7.14 13.00 23.64
N ALA A 388 -6.54 11.96 23.06
CA ALA A 388 -5.96 10.82 23.77
C ALA A 388 -4.42 10.86 23.88
N ASP A 389 -3.78 12.00 23.51
CA ASP A 389 -2.31 12.13 23.40
C ASP A 389 -1.66 11.02 22.53
N LEU A 390 -2.38 10.55 21.51
CA LEU A 390 -1.89 9.63 20.49
C LEU A 390 -1.29 10.42 19.32
N PRO A 391 -0.29 9.88 18.61
CA PRO A 391 0.19 10.48 17.37
C PRO A 391 -0.94 10.61 16.35
N LEU A 392 -0.88 11.64 15.51
CA LEU A 392 -1.80 11.78 14.38
C LEU A 392 -1.76 10.54 13.45
N PRO A 393 -2.80 10.31 12.64
CA PRO A 393 -2.76 9.29 11.60
C PRO A 393 -1.53 9.45 10.69
N SER A 394 -0.97 8.34 10.20
CA SER A 394 0.27 8.37 9.41
C SER A 394 0.21 9.24 8.15
N SER A 395 -1.00 9.49 7.62
CA SER A 395 -1.22 10.38 6.47
C SER A 395 -0.80 11.82 6.72
N PHE A 396 -0.71 12.26 7.99
CA PHE A 396 -0.29 13.62 8.37
C PHE A 396 1.23 13.81 8.37
N TYR A 397 2.00 12.72 8.39
CA TYR A 397 3.47 12.77 8.38
C TYR A 397 4.07 12.43 7.01
N GLN A 398 3.23 12.30 5.98
CA GLN A 398 3.67 12.07 4.61
C GLN A 398 4.14 13.37 3.96
N ASN A 399 5.07 13.28 3.02
CA ASN A 399 5.48 14.44 2.23
C ASN A 399 4.35 14.97 1.32
N HIS A 400 3.45 14.08 0.91
CA HIS A 400 2.32 14.39 0.02
C HIS A 400 1.01 13.98 0.67
N HIS A 401 -0.01 14.85 0.56
CA HIS A 401 -1.32 14.66 1.18
C HIS A 401 -2.39 14.29 0.14
N TYR A 402 -2.01 13.57 -0.92
CA TYR A 402 -2.96 13.15 -1.96
C TYR A 402 -3.89 12.03 -1.49
N ARG A 403 -3.35 11.06 -0.72
CA ARG A 403 -4.12 9.95 -0.16
C ARG A 403 -4.79 10.38 1.14
N ILE A 404 -6.11 10.38 1.15
CA ILE A 404 -6.89 10.71 2.35
C ILE A 404 -6.89 9.49 3.27
N PHE A 405 -6.82 9.75 4.58
CA PHE A 405 -6.86 8.73 5.62
C PHE A 405 -8.06 7.79 5.44
N TYR A 406 -7.79 6.49 5.59
CA TYR A 406 -8.78 5.44 5.67
C TYR A 406 -8.27 4.37 6.63
N ASP A 407 -9.20 3.67 7.27
CA ASP A 407 -8.89 2.50 8.11
C ASP A 407 -8.77 1.26 7.21
N ASP A 408 -7.58 0.69 7.11
CA ASP A 408 -7.27 -0.47 6.26
C ASP A 408 -7.76 -1.81 6.81
N LEU A 409 -8.29 -1.83 8.03
CA LEU A 409 -8.79 -3.04 8.71
C LEU A 409 -10.29 -3.25 8.58
N LEU A 410 -11.04 -2.22 8.14
CA LEU A 410 -12.48 -2.35 7.94
C LEU A 410 -12.82 -3.50 6.98
N PRO A 411 -13.87 -4.31 7.27
CA PRO A 411 -14.28 -5.42 6.39
C PRO A 411 -14.50 -5.00 4.93
N LYS A 412 -15.05 -3.80 4.72
CA LYS A 412 -15.29 -3.24 3.38
C LYS A 412 -14.01 -2.98 2.58
N HIS A 413 -12.86 -2.83 3.23
CA HIS A 413 -11.56 -2.65 2.57
C HIS A 413 -10.78 -3.97 2.47
N THR A 414 -10.92 -4.86 3.45
CA THR A 414 -10.20 -6.15 3.48
C THR A 414 -10.84 -7.24 2.60
N GLN A 415 -12.11 -7.08 2.20
CA GLN A 415 -12.84 -8.04 1.34
C GLN A 415 -12.12 -8.38 0.02
N PHE A 416 -11.26 -7.50 -0.48
CA PHE A 416 -10.50 -7.69 -1.72
C PHE A 416 -9.23 -8.52 -1.57
N LYS A 417 -8.87 -8.95 -0.35
CA LYS A 417 -7.73 -9.85 -0.05
C LYS A 417 -6.40 -9.34 -0.63
N ASN A 418 -6.12 -8.05 -0.48
CA ASN A 418 -4.90 -7.39 -0.98
C ASN A 418 -4.71 -7.54 -2.50
N GLU A 419 -5.80 -7.53 -3.25
CA GLU A 419 -5.77 -7.63 -4.70
C GLU A 419 -6.58 -6.49 -5.35
N TYR A 420 -6.00 -5.79 -6.32
CA TYR A 420 -6.77 -4.91 -7.20
C TYR A 420 -7.45 -5.72 -8.31
N ILE A 421 -8.56 -5.20 -8.83
CA ILE A 421 -9.34 -5.91 -9.86
C ILE A 421 -8.74 -5.63 -11.26
N TYR A 422 -8.38 -4.37 -11.53
CA TYR A 422 -7.98 -3.92 -12.86
C TYR A 422 -6.58 -3.29 -12.82
N ALA A 423 -5.69 -3.74 -13.72
CA ALA A 423 -4.36 -3.15 -13.87
C ALA A 423 -4.32 -1.93 -14.84
N PHE A 424 -5.42 -1.71 -15.56
CA PHE A 424 -5.63 -0.64 -16.54
C PHE A 424 -7.14 -0.31 -16.61
N ASN A 425 -7.48 0.90 -17.05
CA ASN A 425 -8.86 1.33 -17.26
C ASN A 425 -9.45 0.71 -18.54
N TRP A 426 -10.77 0.50 -18.55
CA TRP A 426 -11.51 -0.08 -19.67
C TRP A 426 -12.56 0.89 -20.24
N GLU A 427 -12.24 2.19 -20.23
CA GLU A 427 -13.08 3.27 -20.71
C GLU A 427 -12.22 4.24 -21.52
N ASP A 428 -12.71 4.68 -22.67
CA ASP A 428 -11.94 5.53 -23.57
C ASP A 428 -11.90 7.01 -23.10
N PRO A 429 -10.75 7.52 -22.62
CA PRO A 429 -10.64 8.91 -22.16
C PRO A 429 -10.77 9.93 -23.31
N ARG A 430 -10.60 9.52 -24.57
CA ARG A 430 -10.81 10.43 -25.73
C ARG A 430 -12.28 10.84 -25.83
N VAL A 431 -13.19 9.91 -25.54
CA VAL A 431 -14.63 10.20 -25.54
C VAL A 431 -14.97 11.09 -24.36
N ASP A 432 -14.36 10.84 -23.19
CA ASP A 432 -14.58 11.64 -21.99
C ASP A 432 -14.15 13.09 -22.19
N HIS A 433 -12.97 13.34 -22.77
CA HIS A 433 -12.53 14.70 -23.09
C HIS A 433 -13.48 15.43 -24.06
N ARG A 434 -14.00 14.73 -25.08
CA ARG A 434 -14.93 15.30 -26.05
C ARG A 434 -16.28 15.65 -25.42
N LEU A 435 -16.79 14.77 -24.55
CA LEU A 435 -18.09 14.93 -23.91
C LEU A 435 -18.07 15.93 -22.75
N LEU A 436 -17.02 15.87 -21.93
CA LEU A 436 -16.92 16.65 -20.69
C LEU A 436 -16.33 18.04 -20.94
N ASN A 437 -15.47 18.22 -21.95
CA ASN A 437 -14.81 19.50 -22.23
C ASN A 437 -14.16 20.12 -20.96
N ILE A 438 -13.37 19.31 -20.26
CA ILE A 438 -12.76 19.63 -18.95
C ILE A 438 -12.00 20.97 -19.01
N LYS A 439 -12.30 21.84 -18.05
CA LYS A 439 -11.75 23.18 -17.85
C LYS A 439 -10.94 23.27 -16.55
N ARG A 440 -10.25 24.39 -16.36
CA ARG A 440 -9.39 24.64 -15.19
C ARG A 440 -10.16 24.89 -13.89
N ASP A 441 -11.41 25.32 -13.97
CA ASP A 441 -12.30 25.55 -12.83
C ASP A 441 -13.08 24.30 -12.42
N ASP A 442 -12.97 23.20 -13.19
CA ASP A 442 -13.70 21.98 -12.91
C ASP A 442 -13.20 21.28 -11.64
N VAL A 443 -14.15 20.77 -10.86
CA VAL A 443 -13.94 19.81 -9.78
C VAL A 443 -14.61 18.51 -10.18
N ILE A 444 -13.76 17.52 -10.38
CA ILE A 444 -14.15 16.23 -10.95
C ILE A 444 -14.15 15.20 -9.83
N LEU A 445 -15.26 14.49 -9.65
CA LEU A 445 -15.28 13.21 -8.94
C LEU A 445 -15.21 12.09 -9.98
N ALA A 446 -14.32 11.13 -9.82
CA ALA A 446 -14.19 10.00 -10.73
C ALA A 446 -13.81 8.74 -9.98
N ILE A 447 -14.34 7.60 -10.42
CA ILE A 447 -13.88 6.30 -9.89
C ILE A 447 -12.40 6.09 -10.27
N THR A 448 -11.58 5.66 -9.31
CA THR A 448 -10.14 5.48 -9.53
C THR A 448 -9.87 4.41 -10.58
N SER A 449 -10.43 3.21 -10.41
CA SER A 449 -10.07 2.03 -11.20
C SER A 449 -8.53 1.87 -11.20
N ALA A 450 -7.88 1.70 -12.35
CA ALA A 450 -6.42 1.64 -12.43
C ALA A 450 -5.71 3.01 -12.39
N GLY A 451 -6.46 4.11 -12.35
CA GLY A 451 -5.94 5.48 -12.30
C GLY A 451 -5.56 6.09 -13.66
N ASP A 452 -5.75 5.41 -14.78
CA ASP A 452 -5.33 5.92 -16.11
C ASP A 452 -6.13 7.16 -16.51
N ASN A 453 -7.45 7.10 -16.35
CA ASN A 453 -8.33 8.22 -16.69
C ASN A 453 -8.13 9.41 -15.74
N ILE A 454 -7.80 9.16 -14.46
CA ILE A 454 -7.44 10.21 -13.50
C ILE A 454 -6.22 11.00 -14.01
N LEU A 455 -5.18 10.30 -14.46
CA LEU A 455 -3.98 10.94 -15.03
C LEU A 455 -4.30 11.66 -16.35
N ASP A 456 -5.23 11.14 -17.17
CA ASP A 456 -5.67 11.84 -18.38
C ASP A 456 -6.44 13.13 -18.08
N TYR A 457 -7.30 13.13 -17.05
CA TYR A 457 -8.02 14.33 -16.61
C TYR A 457 -7.06 15.39 -16.05
N LEU A 458 -6.07 14.99 -15.24
CA LEU A 458 -5.08 15.90 -14.66
C LEU A 458 -4.25 16.64 -15.72
N GLN A 459 -4.04 16.06 -16.91
CA GLN A 459 -3.36 16.75 -18.02
C GLN A 459 -4.12 17.99 -18.56
N LYS A 460 -5.40 18.16 -18.20
CA LYS A 460 -6.19 19.37 -18.48
C LYS A 460 -6.10 20.43 -17.37
N SER A 461 -5.37 20.13 -16.30
CA SER A 461 -5.19 20.99 -15.12
C SER A 461 -6.53 21.48 -14.53
N PRO A 462 -7.50 20.58 -14.25
CA PRO A 462 -8.70 20.96 -13.51
C PRO A 462 -8.33 21.45 -12.11
N ARG A 463 -9.24 22.18 -11.47
CA ARG A 463 -9.04 22.71 -10.11
C ARG A 463 -8.79 21.56 -9.13
N ARG A 464 -9.56 20.48 -9.27
CA ARG A 464 -9.44 19.30 -8.42
C ARG A 464 -9.99 18.04 -9.08
N VAL A 465 -9.37 16.90 -8.77
CA VAL A 465 -9.86 15.55 -9.10
C VAL A 465 -9.93 14.72 -7.82
N HIS A 466 -11.13 14.32 -7.44
CA HIS A 466 -11.42 13.34 -6.40
C HIS A 466 -11.49 11.95 -7.05
N ALA A 467 -10.41 11.19 -6.95
CA ALA A 467 -10.36 9.77 -7.33
C ALA A 467 -10.94 8.94 -6.18
N VAL A 468 -11.95 8.11 -6.46
CA VAL A 468 -12.69 7.35 -5.45
C VAL A 468 -12.68 5.86 -5.78
N ASP A 469 -12.28 5.02 -4.82
CA ASP A 469 -12.41 3.57 -4.96
C ASP A 469 -12.61 2.92 -3.59
N LEU A 470 -13.44 1.88 -3.52
CA LEU A 470 -13.61 1.11 -2.30
C LEU A 470 -12.41 0.19 -2.05
N ASN A 471 -11.74 -0.26 -3.11
CA ASN A 471 -10.60 -1.17 -3.02
C ASN A 471 -9.30 -0.38 -2.78
N PRO A 472 -8.65 -0.52 -1.61
CA PRO A 472 -7.41 0.21 -1.32
C PRO A 472 -6.31 -0.05 -2.34
N ASN A 473 -6.27 -1.25 -2.92
CA ASN A 473 -5.22 -1.71 -3.84
C ASN A 473 -5.29 -1.01 -5.20
N GLN A 474 -6.49 -0.61 -5.65
CA GLN A 474 -6.66 0.22 -6.85
C GLN A 474 -6.04 1.61 -6.63
N ASN A 475 -6.34 2.19 -5.48
CA ASN A 475 -5.77 3.46 -5.07
C ASN A 475 -4.23 3.37 -4.85
N HIS A 476 -3.70 2.23 -4.38
CA HIS A 476 -2.25 2.01 -4.31
C HIS A 476 -1.57 1.98 -5.69
N LEU A 477 -2.28 1.51 -6.74
CA LEU A 477 -1.80 1.57 -8.13
C LEU A 477 -1.78 3.00 -8.68
N LEU A 478 -2.80 3.81 -8.38
CA LEU A 478 -2.76 5.24 -8.71
C LEU A 478 -1.61 5.94 -7.98
N GLU A 479 -1.41 5.70 -6.68
CA GLU A 479 -0.27 6.26 -5.94
C GLU A 479 1.08 5.86 -6.53
N LEU A 480 1.25 4.60 -6.96
CA LEU A 480 2.49 4.17 -7.62
C LEU A 480 2.75 4.93 -8.92
N LYS A 481 1.71 5.19 -9.71
CA LYS A 481 1.82 5.99 -10.94
C LYS A 481 2.21 7.43 -10.61
N VAL A 482 1.54 8.07 -9.65
CA VAL A 482 1.85 9.43 -9.20
C VAL A 482 3.29 9.52 -8.71
N ALA A 483 3.70 8.65 -7.79
CA ALA A 483 5.06 8.59 -7.27
C ALA A 483 6.11 8.41 -8.38
N SER A 484 5.80 7.60 -9.39
CA SER A 484 6.68 7.39 -10.54
C SER A 484 6.85 8.64 -11.39
N PHE A 485 5.80 9.42 -11.62
CA PHE A 485 5.93 10.71 -12.33
C PHE A 485 6.69 11.76 -11.52
N MET A 486 6.61 11.72 -10.19
CA MET A 486 7.34 12.65 -9.33
C MET A 486 8.84 12.32 -9.23
N ALA A 487 9.21 11.03 -9.23
CA ALA A 487 10.57 10.61 -8.87
C ALA A 487 11.42 10.04 -10.02
N LEU A 488 10.79 9.55 -11.09
CA LEU A 488 11.44 8.77 -12.15
C LEU A 488 11.41 9.48 -13.49
N GLY A 489 12.44 9.24 -14.31
CA GLY A 489 12.44 9.67 -15.70
C GLY A 489 11.56 8.78 -16.59
N GLN A 490 11.20 9.30 -17.76
CA GLN A 490 10.28 8.65 -18.71
C GLN A 490 10.63 7.19 -19.03
N ARG A 491 11.92 6.86 -19.11
CA ARG A 491 12.39 5.50 -19.41
C ARG A 491 11.90 4.49 -18.37
N ASP A 492 12.00 4.81 -17.09
CA ASP A 492 11.64 3.88 -16.02
C ASP A 492 10.12 3.86 -15.82
N VAL A 493 9.44 4.99 -15.98
CA VAL A 493 7.96 5.04 -16.08
C VAL A 493 7.45 4.13 -17.21
N TRP A 494 8.10 4.19 -18.38
CA TRP A 494 7.75 3.34 -19.53
C TRP A 494 8.01 1.86 -19.27
N LYS A 495 9.09 1.49 -18.58
CA LYS A 495 9.30 0.08 -18.20
C LYS A 495 8.23 -0.42 -17.25
N ILE A 496 7.95 0.33 -16.17
CA ILE A 496 6.98 -0.06 -15.14
C ILE A 496 5.57 -0.18 -15.72
N PHE A 497 5.10 0.81 -16.48
CA PHE A 497 3.71 0.85 -16.95
C PHE A 497 3.57 0.60 -18.46
N GLY A 498 4.54 0.90 -19.31
CA GLY A 498 4.49 0.53 -20.73
C GLY A 498 4.70 -0.97 -20.92
N GLU A 499 5.80 -1.49 -20.38
CA GLU A 499 6.19 -2.91 -20.50
C GLU A 499 5.61 -3.79 -19.38
N GLY A 500 5.16 -3.19 -18.27
CA GLY A 500 4.67 -3.91 -17.10
C GLY A 500 5.76 -4.57 -16.27
N LYS A 501 7.04 -4.24 -16.50
CA LYS A 501 8.20 -4.90 -15.89
C LYS A 501 9.37 -3.96 -15.64
N HIS A 502 10.10 -4.19 -14.55
CA HIS A 502 11.32 -3.46 -14.24
C HIS A 502 12.21 -4.29 -13.31
N SER A 503 13.41 -4.69 -13.76
CA SER A 503 14.34 -5.54 -12.98
C SER A 503 14.75 -4.91 -11.64
N ASP A 504 14.91 -3.59 -11.63
CA ASP A 504 15.38 -2.85 -10.45
C ASP A 504 14.22 -2.19 -9.68
N PHE A 505 12.98 -2.64 -9.89
CA PHE A 505 11.79 -2.01 -9.29
C PHE A 505 11.91 -1.88 -7.78
N ARG A 506 12.37 -2.94 -7.09
CA ARG A 506 12.55 -2.91 -5.63
C ARG A 506 13.53 -1.83 -5.17
N GLN A 507 14.62 -1.62 -5.92
CA GLN A 507 15.59 -0.58 -5.61
C GLN A 507 14.98 0.82 -5.83
N LEU A 508 14.24 1.00 -6.94
CA LEU A 508 13.52 2.25 -7.21
C LEU A 508 12.46 2.53 -6.14
N LEU A 509 11.73 1.50 -5.71
CA LEU A 509 10.70 1.59 -4.67
C LEU A 509 11.28 2.19 -3.39
N ILE A 510 12.43 1.69 -2.93
CA ILE A 510 13.08 2.15 -1.70
C ILE A 510 13.76 3.50 -1.90
N SER A 511 14.60 3.64 -2.92
CA SER A 511 15.53 4.78 -3.04
C SER A 511 14.96 6.02 -3.73
N ARG A 512 13.82 5.89 -4.43
CA ARG A 512 13.24 6.97 -5.25
C ARG A 512 11.74 7.17 -5.00
N LEU A 513 10.95 6.10 -4.96
CA LEU A 513 9.49 6.19 -4.88
C LEU A 513 8.97 6.35 -3.44
N SER A 514 9.66 5.79 -2.44
CA SER A 514 9.20 5.78 -1.05
C SER A 514 8.85 7.17 -0.47
N PRO A 515 9.53 8.29 -0.80
CA PRO A 515 9.13 9.61 -0.29
C PRO A 515 7.81 10.13 -0.86
N HIS A 516 7.27 9.49 -1.89
CA HIS A 516 6.08 9.90 -2.63
C HIS A 516 4.89 8.94 -2.46
N LEU A 517 5.02 7.93 -1.60
CA LEU A 517 3.98 6.94 -1.33
C LEU A 517 3.49 7.06 0.11
N SER A 518 2.20 6.83 0.33
CA SER A 518 1.72 6.55 1.68
C SER A 518 2.37 5.28 2.25
N SER A 519 2.48 5.20 3.57
CA SER A 519 3.02 4.02 4.25
C SER A 519 2.27 2.72 3.88
N GLN A 520 0.94 2.76 3.70
CA GLN A 520 0.18 1.58 3.25
C GLN A 520 0.52 1.20 1.80
N ALA A 521 0.59 2.16 0.87
CA ALA A 521 0.95 1.88 -0.52
C ALA A 521 2.38 1.34 -0.63
N PHE A 522 3.32 1.89 0.13
CA PHE A 522 4.69 1.40 0.18
C PHE A 522 4.75 -0.07 0.63
N GLN A 523 4.06 -0.43 1.71
CA GLN A 523 3.99 -1.82 2.19
C GLN A 523 3.43 -2.77 1.14
N TYR A 524 2.34 -2.37 0.50
CA TYR A 524 1.72 -3.15 -0.56
C TYR A 524 2.73 -3.44 -1.69
N TRP A 525 3.41 -2.42 -2.18
CA TRP A 525 4.36 -2.58 -3.29
C TRP A 525 5.67 -3.26 -2.89
N LEU A 526 6.06 -3.20 -1.62
CA LEU A 526 7.25 -3.89 -1.11
C LEU A 526 7.05 -5.41 -1.12
N GLU A 527 5.88 -5.89 -0.71
CA GLU A 527 5.50 -7.30 -0.78
C GLU A 527 5.40 -7.78 -2.24
N HIS A 528 4.85 -6.94 -3.13
CA HIS A 528 4.55 -7.30 -4.52
C HIS A 528 5.63 -6.86 -5.52
N THR A 529 6.88 -6.76 -5.09
CA THR A 529 7.99 -6.39 -5.99
C THR A 529 8.23 -7.43 -7.11
N ASP A 530 7.82 -8.67 -6.90
CA ASP A 530 7.92 -9.77 -7.86
C ASP A 530 7.08 -9.53 -9.13
N ILE A 531 5.98 -8.76 -9.02
CA ILE A 531 5.15 -8.37 -10.17
C ILE A 531 6.00 -7.77 -11.29
N PHE A 532 6.94 -6.88 -10.95
CA PHE A 532 7.76 -6.18 -11.92
C PHE A 532 9.12 -6.83 -12.17
N THR A 533 9.67 -7.50 -11.15
CA THR A 533 11.04 -8.06 -11.18
C THR A 533 11.09 -9.49 -11.69
N SER A 534 9.97 -10.22 -11.68
CA SER A 534 9.94 -11.61 -12.09
C SER A 534 10.31 -11.77 -13.58
N LYS A 535 11.27 -12.67 -13.82
CA LYS A 535 11.64 -13.10 -15.17
C LYS A 535 10.55 -13.95 -15.83
N SER A 536 9.69 -14.59 -15.05
CA SER A 536 8.53 -15.35 -15.54
C SER A 536 7.26 -14.48 -15.61
N GLY A 537 6.31 -14.85 -16.46
CA GLY A 537 5.04 -14.11 -16.65
C GLY A 537 5.17 -12.82 -17.48
N ARG A 538 4.06 -12.08 -17.67
CA ARG A 538 4.02 -10.80 -18.41
C ARG A 538 3.88 -9.55 -17.54
N GLY A 539 4.22 -9.64 -16.26
CA GLY A 539 4.31 -8.49 -15.35
C GLY A 539 2.94 -7.94 -14.93
N LEU A 540 2.85 -6.62 -14.75
CA LEU A 540 1.68 -5.89 -14.24
C LEU A 540 0.34 -6.23 -14.94
N TYR A 541 0.37 -6.57 -16.23
CA TYR A 541 -0.86 -6.82 -16.99
C TYR A 541 -1.36 -8.26 -16.92
N GLU A 542 -0.67 -9.12 -16.17
CA GLU A 542 -1.10 -10.48 -15.82
C GLU A 542 -1.35 -10.67 -14.32
N THR A 543 -1.60 -9.57 -13.60
CA THR A 543 -1.97 -9.52 -12.18
C THR A 543 -3.37 -8.92 -11.99
N GLY A 544 -3.83 -8.89 -10.73
CA GLY A 544 -5.20 -8.48 -10.39
C GLY A 544 -6.28 -9.44 -10.92
N GLY A 545 -7.55 -9.07 -10.74
CA GLY A 545 -8.71 -9.87 -11.18
C GLY A 545 -8.74 -10.10 -12.70
N SER A 546 -8.42 -9.07 -13.49
CA SER A 546 -8.39 -9.11 -14.96
C SER A 546 -7.44 -10.17 -15.53
N ARG A 547 -6.44 -10.62 -14.76
CA ARG A 547 -5.49 -11.66 -15.20
C ARG A 547 -6.18 -12.94 -15.64
N HIS A 548 -7.31 -13.29 -15.01
CA HIS A 548 -7.97 -14.58 -15.23
C HIS A 548 -8.53 -14.64 -16.65
N ALA A 549 -9.22 -13.59 -17.09
CA ALA A 549 -9.71 -13.47 -18.45
C ALA A 549 -8.54 -13.43 -19.47
N ILE A 550 -7.52 -12.61 -19.21
CA ILE A 550 -6.36 -12.45 -20.10
C ILE A 550 -5.60 -13.78 -20.28
N LYS A 551 -5.31 -14.49 -19.18
CA LYS A 551 -4.60 -15.79 -19.22
C LYS A 551 -5.43 -16.87 -19.90
N MET A 552 -6.76 -16.88 -19.70
CA MET A 552 -7.64 -17.83 -20.37
C MET A 552 -7.64 -17.63 -21.88
N VAL A 553 -7.88 -16.40 -22.36
CA VAL A 553 -7.89 -16.08 -23.81
C VAL A 553 -6.55 -16.45 -24.45
N ARG A 554 -5.44 -16.15 -23.76
CA ARG A 554 -4.10 -16.49 -24.21
C ARG A 554 -3.85 -17.99 -24.26
N TYR A 555 -4.29 -18.73 -23.24
CA TYR A 555 -4.21 -20.17 -23.21
C TYR A 555 -5.00 -20.79 -24.38
N LEU A 556 -6.19 -20.27 -24.68
CA LEU A 556 -6.98 -20.68 -25.83
C LEU A 556 -6.23 -20.45 -27.14
N PHE A 557 -5.65 -19.26 -27.35
CA PHE A 557 -4.85 -19.00 -28.54
C PHE A 557 -3.65 -19.93 -28.68
N LYS A 558 -3.02 -20.32 -27.57
CA LYS A 558 -1.94 -21.31 -27.57
C LYS A 558 -2.43 -22.70 -27.96
N VAL A 559 -3.53 -23.18 -27.35
CA VAL A 559 -4.09 -24.51 -27.61
C VAL A 559 -4.55 -24.66 -29.06
N PHE A 560 -5.17 -23.62 -29.63
CA PHE A 560 -5.66 -23.62 -31.00
C PHE A 560 -4.65 -23.11 -32.05
N GLY A 561 -3.38 -22.88 -31.66
CA GLY A 561 -2.32 -22.48 -32.58
C GLY A 561 -2.50 -21.09 -33.21
N LEU A 562 -3.25 -20.19 -32.58
CA LEU A 562 -3.58 -18.85 -33.09
C LEU A 562 -2.57 -17.76 -32.70
N GLU A 563 -1.52 -18.07 -31.93
CA GLU A 563 -0.52 -17.08 -31.48
C GLU A 563 0.09 -16.29 -32.65
N GLY A 564 0.35 -16.97 -33.78
CA GLY A 564 0.86 -16.32 -34.99
C GLY A 564 -0.14 -15.36 -35.64
N GLU A 565 -1.43 -15.70 -35.66
CA GLU A 565 -2.47 -14.83 -36.21
C GLU A 565 -2.74 -13.63 -35.29
N VAL A 566 -2.72 -13.83 -33.97
CA VAL A 566 -2.81 -12.74 -32.98
C VAL A 566 -1.63 -11.77 -33.12
N LYS A 567 -0.41 -12.30 -33.34
CA LYS A 567 0.76 -11.47 -33.63
C LYS A 567 0.57 -10.65 -34.90
N LYS A 568 0.13 -11.28 -36.01
CA LYS A 568 -0.19 -10.57 -37.26
C LYS A 568 -1.27 -9.49 -37.04
N LEU A 569 -2.30 -9.77 -36.24
CA LEU A 569 -3.35 -8.78 -35.91
C LEU A 569 -2.75 -7.55 -35.21
N CYS A 570 -1.82 -7.76 -34.28
CA CYS A 570 -1.14 -6.68 -33.55
C CYS A 570 -0.06 -5.96 -34.37
N GLU A 571 0.38 -6.53 -35.50
CA GLU A 571 1.40 -5.98 -36.40
C GLU A 571 0.82 -5.41 -37.70
N ALA A 572 -0.47 -5.63 -37.96
CA ALA A 572 -1.15 -5.18 -39.15
C ALA A 572 -1.00 -3.66 -39.35
N GLN A 573 -0.82 -3.23 -40.60
CA GLN A 573 -0.62 -1.80 -40.93
C GLN A 573 -1.90 -1.13 -41.44
N THR A 574 -2.91 -1.92 -41.82
CA THR A 574 -4.18 -1.43 -42.38
C THR A 574 -5.38 -2.19 -41.83
N LEU A 575 -6.54 -1.53 -41.80
CA LEU A 575 -7.81 -2.20 -41.45
C LEU A 575 -8.15 -3.34 -42.40
N VAL A 576 -7.81 -3.23 -43.69
CA VAL A 576 -8.06 -4.29 -44.67
C VAL A 576 -7.31 -5.58 -44.30
N GLU A 577 -6.05 -5.45 -43.89
CA GLU A 577 -5.25 -6.59 -43.41
C GLU A 577 -5.82 -7.17 -42.11
N GLN A 578 -6.14 -6.31 -41.13
CA GLN A 578 -6.72 -6.72 -39.85
C GLN A 578 -8.02 -7.51 -40.04
N ARG A 579 -8.91 -7.02 -40.92
CA ARG A 579 -10.19 -7.66 -41.27
C ARG A 579 -10.01 -9.03 -41.94
N LYS A 580 -8.92 -9.24 -42.69
CA LYS A 580 -8.61 -10.56 -43.28
C LYS A 580 -8.17 -11.59 -42.23
N ILE A 581 -7.56 -11.14 -41.12
CA ILE A 581 -7.07 -12.01 -40.04
C ILE A 581 -8.22 -12.40 -39.10
N TRP A 582 -9.13 -11.45 -38.83
CA TRP A 582 -10.19 -11.59 -37.81
C TRP A 582 -11.01 -12.89 -37.89
N PRO A 583 -11.50 -13.37 -39.05
CA PRO A 583 -12.32 -14.58 -39.11
C PRO A 583 -11.68 -15.82 -38.47
N LYS A 584 -10.34 -15.95 -38.55
CA LYS A 584 -9.61 -17.08 -37.96
C LYS A 584 -9.53 -17.01 -36.44
N ILE A 585 -9.44 -15.80 -35.89
CA ILE A 585 -9.41 -15.58 -34.43
C ILE A 585 -10.83 -15.69 -33.87
N ARG A 586 -11.79 -15.09 -34.58
CA ARG A 586 -13.22 -15.09 -34.25
C ARG A 586 -13.79 -16.50 -34.14
N SER A 587 -13.39 -17.43 -35.03
CA SER A 587 -13.90 -18.81 -35.01
C SER A 587 -13.64 -19.54 -33.69
N VAL A 588 -12.53 -19.22 -32.99
CA VAL A 588 -12.20 -19.78 -31.68
C VAL A 588 -12.84 -18.98 -30.56
N LEU A 589 -12.71 -17.65 -30.58
CA LEU A 589 -13.26 -16.78 -29.53
C LEU A 589 -14.79 -16.88 -29.43
N MET A 590 -15.48 -17.01 -30.56
CA MET A 590 -16.96 -17.07 -30.62
C MET A 590 -17.48 -18.51 -30.75
N SER A 591 -16.64 -19.52 -30.48
CA SER A 591 -17.04 -20.92 -30.58
C SER A 591 -18.11 -21.27 -29.54
N LYS A 592 -19.12 -22.05 -29.93
CA LYS A 592 -20.22 -22.49 -29.03
C LYS A 592 -19.73 -23.17 -27.74
N PRO A 593 -18.68 -24.01 -27.74
CA PRO A 593 -18.16 -24.62 -26.51
C PRO A 593 -17.56 -23.60 -25.53
N LEU A 594 -16.82 -22.60 -26.03
CA LEU A 594 -16.22 -21.56 -25.21
C LEU A 594 -17.31 -20.64 -24.62
N HIS A 595 -18.31 -20.30 -25.43
CA HIS A 595 -19.47 -19.54 -24.99
C HIS A 595 -20.27 -20.29 -23.90
N TRP A 596 -20.50 -21.59 -24.05
CA TRP A 596 -21.16 -22.41 -23.04
C TRP A 596 -20.36 -22.48 -21.72
N ALA A 597 -19.04 -22.59 -21.79
CA ALA A 597 -18.18 -22.58 -20.61
C ALA A 597 -18.16 -21.22 -19.87
N VAL A 598 -18.13 -20.11 -20.62
CA VAL A 598 -18.09 -18.74 -20.09
C VAL A 598 -19.45 -18.29 -19.53
N VAL A 599 -20.56 -18.62 -20.20
CA VAL A 599 -21.92 -18.27 -19.75
C VAL A 599 -22.44 -19.23 -18.67
N GLY A 600 -21.98 -20.48 -18.66
CA GLY A 600 -22.41 -21.52 -17.72
C GLY A 600 -21.88 -21.36 -16.30
N THR A 601 -20.88 -20.49 -16.06
CA THR A 601 -20.35 -20.24 -14.72
C THR A 601 -20.54 -18.78 -14.31
N GLU A 602 -21.55 -18.51 -13.48
CA GLU A 602 -21.72 -17.20 -12.79
C GLU A 602 -20.45 -16.76 -12.05
N TRP A 603 -19.68 -17.75 -11.61
CA TRP A 603 -18.34 -17.59 -11.04
C TRP A 603 -17.34 -16.88 -11.96
N PHE A 604 -17.38 -17.10 -13.28
CA PHE A 604 -16.45 -16.48 -14.24
C PHE A 604 -16.76 -15.00 -14.46
N ALA A 605 -18.03 -14.63 -14.63
CA ALA A 605 -18.44 -13.24 -14.80
C ALA A 605 -18.06 -12.38 -13.58
N TRP A 606 -18.26 -12.90 -12.37
CA TRP A 606 -17.92 -12.20 -11.13
C TRP A 606 -16.41 -12.16 -10.86
N LYS A 607 -15.69 -13.30 -10.98
CA LYS A 607 -14.28 -13.39 -10.57
C LYS A 607 -13.28 -12.96 -11.65
N ALA A 608 -13.62 -13.06 -12.94
CA ALA A 608 -12.71 -12.76 -14.04
C ALA A 608 -13.01 -11.43 -14.75
N ALA A 609 -14.28 -10.99 -14.76
CA ALA A 609 -14.69 -9.73 -15.41
C ALA A 609 -15.20 -8.66 -14.42
N GLY A 610 -15.52 -9.04 -13.17
CA GLY A 610 -16.06 -8.11 -12.17
C GLY A 610 -17.51 -7.67 -12.43
N VAL A 611 -18.24 -8.39 -13.29
CA VAL A 611 -19.59 -8.02 -13.76
C VAL A 611 -20.64 -8.52 -12.75
N PRO A 612 -21.44 -7.64 -12.13
CA PRO A 612 -22.50 -8.05 -11.22
C PRO A 612 -23.67 -8.71 -11.92
N ARG A 613 -24.44 -9.49 -11.14
CA ARG A 613 -25.66 -10.15 -11.62
C ARG A 613 -26.67 -9.14 -12.19
N ASN A 614 -26.80 -7.96 -11.57
CA ASN A 614 -27.73 -6.91 -12.01
C ASN A 614 -27.36 -6.37 -13.39
N GLN A 615 -26.07 -6.07 -13.62
CA GLN A 615 -25.58 -5.65 -14.92
C GLN A 615 -25.79 -6.74 -16.00
N ARG A 616 -25.54 -8.02 -15.67
CA ARG A 616 -25.84 -9.14 -16.58
C ARG A 616 -27.33 -9.19 -16.94
N ASN A 617 -28.22 -9.02 -15.97
CA ASN A 617 -29.66 -9.01 -16.20
C ASN A 617 -30.07 -7.87 -17.12
N MET A 618 -29.42 -6.70 -17.02
CA MET A 618 -29.66 -5.58 -17.93
C MET A 618 -29.32 -5.91 -19.39
N ILE A 619 -28.22 -6.62 -19.63
CA ILE A 619 -27.85 -7.09 -20.99
C ILE A 619 -28.94 -8.00 -21.57
N ILE A 620 -29.41 -8.94 -20.75
CA ILE A 620 -30.47 -9.87 -21.15
C ILE A 620 -31.74 -9.07 -21.46
N ASP A 621 -32.19 -8.23 -20.54
CA ASP A 621 -33.44 -7.47 -20.68
C ASP A 621 -33.47 -6.56 -21.90
N ASP A 622 -32.34 -5.91 -22.20
CA ASP A 622 -32.18 -5.07 -23.38
C ASP A 622 -32.27 -5.91 -24.67
N PHE A 623 -31.63 -7.07 -24.73
CA PHE A 623 -31.75 -8.00 -25.86
C PHE A 623 -33.21 -8.46 -26.08
N TYR A 624 -33.93 -8.79 -25.01
CA TYR A 624 -35.34 -9.18 -25.08
C TYR A 624 -36.22 -8.06 -25.65
N LYS A 625 -36.06 -6.84 -25.15
CA LYS A 625 -36.81 -5.66 -25.61
C LYS A 625 -36.59 -5.42 -27.10
N ARG A 626 -35.33 -5.44 -27.55
CA ARG A 626 -34.99 -5.17 -28.96
C ARG A 626 -35.41 -6.28 -29.91
N SER A 627 -35.42 -7.52 -29.43
CA SER A 627 -35.82 -8.68 -30.24
C SER A 627 -37.34 -8.91 -30.27
N GLY A 628 -38.12 -8.10 -29.54
CA GLY A 628 -39.58 -8.25 -29.48
C GLY A 628 -40.06 -9.56 -28.83
N LEU A 629 -39.26 -10.13 -27.91
CA LEU A 629 -39.54 -11.43 -27.29
C LEU A 629 -40.44 -11.28 -26.05
N ASN A 630 -41.38 -12.21 -25.86
CA ASN A 630 -42.34 -12.19 -24.74
C ASN A 630 -41.70 -12.58 -23.38
N LYS A 631 -42.28 -12.11 -22.27
CA LYS A 631 -41.80 -12.37 -20.90
C LYS A 631 -41.76 -13.87 -20.54
N ASP A 632 -42.65 -14.69 -21.09
CA ASP A 632 -42.68 -16.14 -20.84
C ASP A 632 -41.45 -16.85 -21.44
N MET A 633 -40.86 -16.29 -22.49
CA MET A 633 -39.64 -16.79 -23.12
C MET A 633 -38.37 -16.36 -22.35
N LYS A 634 -38.50 -15.53 -21.30
CA LYS A 634 -37.38 -15.00 -20.50
C LYS A 634 -36.63 -16.08 -19.71
N GLN A 635 -37.28 -17.20 -19.42
CA GLN A 635 -36.74 -18.26 -18.55
C GLN A 635 -35.91 -19.31 -19.30
N SER A 636 -35.84 -19.25 -20.64
CA SER A 636 -35.04 -20.20 -21.43
C SER A 636 -33.54 -19.91 -21.27
N LYS A 637 -32.79 -20.92 -20.79
CA LYS A 637 -31.31 -20.86 -20.70
C LYS A 637 -30.65 -20.58 -22.06
N ASP A 638 -31.24 -21.07 -23.15
CA ASP A 638 -30.71 -20.88 -24.51
C ASP A 638 -30.75 -19.42 -24.94
N ILE A 639 -31.83 -18.71 -24.60
CA ILE A 639 -32.02 -17.30 -24.97
C ILE A 639 -31.14 -16.39 -24.11
N SER A 640 -30.98 -16.69 -22.82
CA SER A 640 -29.99 -16.00 -21.98
C SER A 640 -28.57 -16.17 -22.54
N GLY A 641 -28.21 -17.39 -22.98
CA GLY A 641 -26.94 -17.63 -23.66
C GLY A 641 -26.79 -16.81 -24.93
N GLN A 642 -27.81 -16.81 -25.80
CA GLN A 642 -27.81 -16.06 -27.05
C GLN A 642 -27.66 -14.54 -26.83
N SER A 643 -28.31 -13.98 -25.81
CA SER A 643 -28.21 -12.54 -25.50
C SER A 643 -26.77 -12.11 -25.16
N ILE A 644 -26.09 -12.88 -24.30
CA ILE A 644 -24.70 -12.62 -23.93
C ILE A 644 -23.76 -12.84 -25.12
N TRP A 645 -24.02 -13.87 -25.93
CA TRP A 645 -23.25 -14.11 -27.16
C TRP A 645 -23.34 -12.91 -28.10
N GLN A 646 -24.56 -12.45 -28.37
CA GLN A 646 -24.81 -11.32 -29.25
C GLN A 646 -24.15 -10.05 -28.70
N TYR A 647 -24.24 -9.80 -27.39
CA TYR A 647 -23.60 -8.65 -26.75
C TYR A 647 -22.09 -8.63 -26.99
N VAL A 648 -21.43 -9.78 -26.86
CA VAL A 648 -19.98 -9.94 -27.09
C VAL A 648 -19.63 -9.79 -28.57
N VAL A 649 -20.45 -10.34 -29.48
CA VAL A 649 -20.29 -10.17 -30.94
C VAL A 649 -20.37 -8.70 -31.31
N ASP A 650 -21.40 -8.00 -30.83
CA ASP A 650 -21.59 -6.57 -31.05
C ASP A 650 -20.49 -5.73 -30.39
N THR A 651 -19.72 -6.28 -29.45
CA THR A 651 -18.58 -5.59 -28.81
C THR A 651 -17.34 -5.76 -29.68
N LEU A 652 -17.00 -7.00 -30.04
CA LEU A 652 -15.72 -7.34 -30.64
C LEU A 652 -15.70 -7.16 -32.16
N ASP A 653 -16.75 -7.57 -32.88
CA ASP A 653 -16.75 -7.51 -34.34
C ASP A 653 -16.59 -6.05 -34.85
N PRO A 654 -17.33 -5.04 -34.34
CA PRO A 654 -17.14 -3.66 -34.75
C PRO A 654 -15.76 -3.11 -34.41
N VAL A 655 -15.20 -3.45 -33.23
CA VAL A 655 -13.87 -2.98 -32.82
C VAL A 655 -12.81 -3.38 -33.84
N VAL A 656 -12.81 -4.63 -34.29
CA VAL A 656 -11.84 -5.12 -35.27
C VAL A 656 -12.13 -4.60 -36.68
N GLN A 657 -13.38 -4.22 -36.97
CA GLN A 657 -13.76 -3.64 -38.25
C GLN A 657 -13.39 -2.16 -38.35
N GLU A 658 -13.57 -1.38 -37.29
CA GLU A 658 -13.53 0.09 -37.33
C GLU A 658 -12.26 0.68 -36.67
N THR A 659 -11.63 -0.02 -35.74
CA THR A 659 -10.46 0.49 -34.99
C THR A 659 -9.20 -0.31 -35.30
N MET A 660 -8.05 0.37 -35.34
CA MET A 660 -6.77 -0.27 -35.63
C MET A 660 -6.10 -0.72 -34.33
N ILE A 661 -5.99 -2.03 -34.10
CA ILE A 661 -5.43 -2.60 -32.86
C ILE A 661 -3.94 -2.28 -32.70
N SER A 662 -3.19 -2.29 -33.80
CA SER A 662 -1.73 -2.17 -33.77
C SER A 662 -1.21 -0.79 -33.37
N ASN A 663 -1.97 0.29 -33.61
CA ASN A 663 -1.49 1.67 -33.41
C ASN A 663 -2.52 2.64 -32.78
N ASP A 664 -3.80 2.31 -32.68
CA ASP A 664 -4.81 3.23 -32.11
C ASP A 664 -5.56 2.65 -30.90
N ASN A 665 -5.82 1.35 -30.91
CA ASN A 665 -6.61 0.68 -29.86
C ASN A 665 -5.73 -0.09 -28.86
N TYR A 666 -5.15 0.66 -27.91
CA TYR A 666 -4.23 0.11 -26.93
C TYR A 666 -4.89 -0.85 -25.94
N PHE A 667 -6.21 -0.76 -25.75
CA PHE A 667 -6.95 -1.61 -24.81
C PHE A 667 -6.86 -3.09 -25.21
N TYR A 668 -7.23 -3.38 -26.45
CA TYR A 668 -7.15 -4.74 -26.99
C TYR A 668 -5.70 -5.15 -27.27
N TYR A 669 -4.85 -4.22 -27.74
CA TYR A 669 -3.42 -4.50 -27.90
C TYR A 669 -2.80 -5.03 -26.59
N LEU A 670 -3.09 -4.36 -25.47
CA LEU A 670 -2.62 -4.74 -24.15
C LEU A 670 -3.08 -6.13 -23.74
N CYS A 671 -4.36 -6.46 -23.90
CA CYS A 671 -4.89 -7.78 -23.56
C CYS A 671 -4.21 -8.90 -24.38
N LEU A 672 -3.95 -8.65 -25.67
CA LEU A 672 -3.31 -9.62 -26.55
C LEU A 672 -1.80 -9.78 -26.25
N GLN A 673 -1.07 -8.68 -26.09
CA GLN A 673 0.39 -8.68 -25.93
C GLN A 673 0.85 -8.79 -24.48
N GLY A 674 0.06 -8.31 -23.53
CA GLY A 674 0.43 -8.17 -22.11
C GLY A 674 1.37 -6.99 -21.84
N LYS A 675 1.45 -6.02 -22.78
CA LYS A 675 2.21 -4.77 -22.68
C LYS A 675 1.70 -3.77 -23.70
N PHE A 676 2.01 -2.50 -23.51
CA PHE A 676 1.80 -1.46 -24.52
C PHE A 676 2.94 -1.42 -25.55
N SER A 677 2.69 -0.75 -26.68
CA SER A 677 3.74 -0.38 -27.63
C SER A 677 3.85 1.13 -27.70
N LYS A 678 5.03 1.66 -28.04
CA LYS A 678 5.21 3.12 -28.18
C LYS A 678 4.32 3.75 -29.26
N LYS A 679 3.85 2.93 -30.23
CA LYS A 679 2.90 3.36 -31.26
C LYS A 679 1.46 3.31 -30.78
N CYS A 680 1.13 2.41 -29.86
CA CYS A 680 -0.20 2.14 -29.34
C CYS A 680 -0.17 2.14 -27.81
N GLN A 681 -0.26 3.34 -27.22
CA GLN A 681 -0.16 3.56 -25.77
C GLN A 681 -1.28 4.51 -25.29
N PRO A 682 -1.68 4.42 -24.01
CA PRO A 682 -2.46 5.46 -23.35
C PRO A 682 -1.78 6.83 -23.42
N THR A 683 -2.58 7.89 -23.48
CA THR A 683 -2.09 9.27 -23.58
C THR A 683 -1.17 9.63 -22.41
N TYR A 684 -1.49 9.18 -21.19
CA TYR A 684 -0.71 9.45 -19.99
C TYR A 684 0.73 8.89 -20.03
N LEU A 685 1.01 7.90 -20.91
CA LEU A 685 2.37 7.36 -21.13
C LEU A 685 3.16 8.08 -22.23
N SER A 686 2.55 9.06 -22.90
CA SER A 686 3.24 9.85 -23.92
C SER A 686 4.34 10.73 -23.33
N SER A 687 5.34 11.11 -24.14
CA SER A 687 6.39 12.03 -23.71
C SER A 687 5.84 13.40 -23.29
N GLN A 688 4.80 13.87 -23.97
CA GLN A 688 4.14 15.14 -23.62
C GLN A 688 3.43 15.06 -22.27
N ALA A 689 2.75 13.94 -22.00
CA ALA A 689 2.12 13.72 -20.70
C ALA A 689 3.15 13.61 -19.59
N HIS A 690 4.28 12.93 -19.82
CA HIS A 690 5.36 12.84 -18.83
C HIS A 690 5.89 14.22 -18.43
N VAL A 691 6.17 15.10 -19.40
CA VAL A 691 6.63 16.48 -19.10
C VAL A 691 5.61 17.25 -18.23
N LYS A 692 4.31 17.09 -18.49
CA LYS A 692 3.25 17.75 -17.71
C LYS A 692 3.10 17.15 -16.31
N LEU A 693 2.99 15.83 -16.23
CA LEU A 693 2.71 15.11 -14.98
C LEU A 693 3.92 15.09 -14.04
N SER A 694 5.15 15.22 -14.56
CA SER A 694 6.36 15.37 -13.76
C SER A 694 6.67 16.81 -13.35
N SER A 695 5.83 17.78 -13.73
CA SER A 695 6.04 19.18 -13.33
C SER A 695 5.68 19.41 -11.86
N PRO A 696 6.39 20.29 -11.13
CA PRO A 696 6.03 20.64 -9.76
C PRO A 696 4.58 21.14 -9.67
N GLY A 697 3.84 20.61 -8.69
CA GLY A 697 2.44 20.96 -8.47
C GLY A 697 1.42 20.28 -9.40
N ALA A 698 1.86 19.40 -10.32
CA ALA A 698 0.95 18.70 -11.25
C ALA A 698 -0.16 17.87 -10.55
N PHE A 699 0.08 17.48 -9.29
CA PHE A 699 -0.83 16.65 -8.49
C PHE A 699 -1.45 17.41 -7.30
N ASP A 700 -1.26 18.72 -7.16
CA ASP A 700 -1.78 19.51 -6.02
C ASP A 700 -3.32 19.43 -5.92
N GLY A 701 -3.98 19.30 -7.06
CA GLY A 701 -5.42 19.10 -7.20
C GLY A 701 -5.90 17.64 -7.07
N LEU A 702 -5.03 16.66 -6.82
CA LEU A 702 -5.44 15.26 -6.72
C LEU A 702 -5.80 14.86 -5.28
N ARG A 703 -6.98 14.30 -5.07
CA ARG A 703 -7.40 13.66 -3.80
C ARG A 703 -7.83 12.23 -4.07
N ILE A 704 -7.24 11.27 -3.36
CA ILE A 704 -7.49 9.84 -3.49
C ILE A 704 -8.25 9.37 -2.25
N HIS A 705 -9.50 8.96 -2.45
CA HIS A 705 -10.43 8.53 -1.41
C HIS A 705 -10.58 7.02 -1.45
N THR A 706 -10.43 6.38 -0.30
CA THR A 706 -10.67 4.93 -0.15
C THR A 706 -11.99 4.72 0.58
N ASP A 707 -13.06 4.69 -0.19
CA ASP A 707 -14.42 4.66 0.34
C ASP A 707 -15.46 4.42 -0.75
N GLU A 708 -16.71 4.26 -0.33
CA GLU A 708 -17.86 4.29 -1.23
C GLU A 708 -18.11 5.70 -1.76
N ILE A 709 -18.55 5.80 -3.02
CA ILE A 709 -18.89 7.08 -3.67
C ILE A 709 -19.89 7.89 -2.82
N ASN A 710 -20.88 7.21 -2.24
CA ASN A 710 -21.92 7.83 -1.42
C ASN A 710 -21.41 8.37 -0.08
N GLU A 711 -20.33 7.82 0.47
CA GLU A 711 -19.65 8.36 1.65
C GLU A 711 -18.79 9.57 1.28
N VAL A 712 -18.04 9.49 0.18
CA VAL A 712 -17.19 10.60 -0.29
C VAL A 712 -18.02 11.81 -0.63
N ILE A 713 -19.07 11.66 -1.44
CA ILE A 713 -19.96 12.76 -1.83
C ILE A 713 -20.60 13.42 -0.60
N GLY A 714 -20.96 12.63 0.41
CA GLY A 714 -21.52 13.15 1.66
C GLY A 714 -20.55 14.03 2.47
N ARG A 715 -19.25 13.99 2.16
CA ARG A 715 -18.19 14.81 2.78
C ARG A 715 -17.64 15.89 1.85
N ILE A 716 -18.16 16.00 0.63
CA ILE A 716 -17.81 17.09 -0.29
C ILE A 716 -18.71 18.28 -0.01
N THR A 717 -18.15 19.48 -0.08
CA THR A 717 -18.91 20.72 0.08
C THR A 717 -20.09 20.76 -0.91
N PRO A 718 -21.33 21.03 -0.45
CA PRO A 718 -22.47 21.11 -1.35
C PRO A 718 -22.28 22.17 -2.44
N ARG A 719 -22.73 21.87 -3.66
CA ARG A 719 -22.64 22.74 -4.84
C ARG A 719 -21.19 23.06 -5.30
N SER A 720 -20.22 22.20 -5.00
CA SER A 720 -18.82 22.42 -5.37
C SER A 720 -18.37 21.55 -6.56
N LEU A 721 -18.96 20.36 -6.75
CA LEU A 721 -18.64 19.47 -7.85
C LEU A 721 -19.18 20.02 -9.18
N THR A 722 -18.41 19.88 -10.25
CA THR A 722 -18.84 20.27 -11.61
C THR A 722 -19.06 19.05 -12.49
N ILE A 723 -18.29 17.99 -12.29
CA ILE A 723 -18.34 16.75 -13.07
C ILE A 723 -18.26 15.55 -12.11
N ALA A 724 -19.09 14.54 -12.32
CA ALA A 724 -18.96 13.22 -11.72
C ALA A 724 -18.88 12.14 -12.80
N VAL A 725 -17.82 11.33 -12.81
CA VAL A 725 -17.63 10.20 -13.73
C VAL A 725 -17.79 8.91 -12.93
N VAL A 726 -18.96 8.29 -13.04
CA VAL A 726 -19.35 7.13 -12.21
C VAL A 726 -19.28 5.82 -12.98
N MET A 727 -18.79 5.84 -14.21
CA MET A 727 -18.65 4.65 -15.06
C MET A 727 -19.98 3.87 -15.10
N ASP A 728 -19.93 2.55 -14.91
CA ASP A 728 -21.06 1.64 -14.87
C ASP A 728 -21.49 1.26 -13.45
N SER A 729 -21.06 2.00 -12.42
CA SER A 729 -21.43 1.67 -11.02
C SER A 729 -22.94 1.65 -10.80
N MET A 730 -23.70 2.43 -11.57
CA MET A 730 -25.16 2.44 -11.50
C MET A 730 -25.81 1.13 -11.97
N ASP A 731 -25.15 0.37 -12.86
CA ASP A 731 -25.64 -0.95 -13.33
C ASP A 731 -25.59 -2.02 -12.22
N TRP A 732 -24.89 -1.73 -11.12
CA TRP A 732 -24.65 -2.68 -10.03
C TRP A 732 -25.81 -2.69 -9.03
N PHE A 733 -26.57 -1.60 -8.94
CA PHE A 733 -27.68 -1.49 -8.00
C PHE A 733 -28.84 -2.44 -8.34
N ASP A 734 -29.57 -2.81 -7.29
CA ASP A 734 -30.81 -3.55 -7.42
C ASP A 734 -31.91 -2.63 -8.00
N PRO A 735 -32.55 -2.99 -9.12
CA PRO A 735 -33.67 -2.22 -9.68
C PRO A 735 -34.84 -1.99 -8.72
N GLU A 736 -35.03 -2.89 -7.75
CA GLU A 736 -36.08 -2.81 -6.73
C GLU A 736 -35.60 -2.10 -5.45
N GLY A 737 -34.30 -1.79 -5.37
CA GLY A 737 -33.68 -1.09 -4.25
C GLY A 737 -33.84 0.44 -4.33
N THR A 738 -33.45 1.12 -3.24
CA THR A 738 -33.51 2.60 -3.16
C THR A 738 -32.15 3.27 -3.39
N ASP A 739 -31.09 2.49 -3.55
CA ASP A 739 -29.70 2.99 -3.60
C ASP A 739 -29.44 3.90 -4.80
N ALA A 740 -29.97 3.57 -5.98
CA ALA A 740 -29.81 4.38 -7.19
C ALA A 740 -30.44 5.78 -7.01
N ALA A 741 -31.65 5.84 -6.44
CA ALA A 741 -32.33 7.10 -6.14
C ALA A 741 -31.62 7.87 -5.01
N ALA A 742 -31.14 7.18 -3.97
CA ALA A 742 -30.35 7.80 -2.90
C ALA A 742 -29.05 8.41 -3.43
N GLN A 743 -28.35 7.72 -4.33
CA GLN A 743 -27.14 8.23 -4.97
C GLN A 743 -27.43 9.41 -5.91
N ALA A 744 -28.51 9.37 -6.71
CA ALA A 744 -28.94 10.49 -7.54
C ALA A 744 -29.24 11.75 -6.69
N ARG A 745 -29.91 11.60 -5.55
CA ARG A 745 -30.14 12.69 -4.58
C ARG A 745 -28.85 13.29 -4.05
N LYS A 746 -27.89 12.45 -3.66
CA LYS A 746 -26.56 12.90 -3.18
C LYS A 746 -25.79 13.64 -4.27
N PHE A 747 -25.83 13.17 -5.52
CA PHE A 747 -25.26 13.91 -6.65
C PHE A 747 -25.91 15.27 -6.84
N ASN A 748 -27.24 15.37 -6.72
CA ASN A 748 -27.93 16.66 -6.81
C ASN A 748 -27.36 17.63 -5.77
N GLN A 749 -27.25 17.21 -4.50
CA GLN A 749 -26.76 18.06 -3.41
C GLN A 749 -25.30 18.52 -3.59
N ALA A 750 -24.43 17.66 -4.13
CA ALA A 750 -23.00 17.96 -4.27
C ALA A 750 -22.65 18.75 -5.54
N LEU A 751 -23.37 18.53 -6.64
CA LEU A 751 -23.14 19.22 -7.91
C LEU A 751 -23.65 20.67 -7.87
N LYS A 752 -22.89 21.59 -8.49
CA LYS A 752 -23.42 22.91 -8.85
C LYS A 752 -24.54 22.77 -9.89
N MET A 753 -25.35 23.81 -10.04
CA MET A 753 -26.27 23.91 -11.19
C MET A 753 -25.49 23.76 -12.50
N ASP A 754 -26.07 23.06 -13.48
CA ASP A 754 -25.43 22.64 -14.72
C ASP A 754 -24.26 21.65 -14.54
N GLY A 755 -24.04 21.16 -13.32
CA GLY A 755 -23.12 20.06 -13.03
C GLY A 755 -23.57 18.77 -13.72
N ARG A 756 -22.61 17.93 -14.13
CA ARG A 756 -22.86 16.79 -15.02
C ARG A 756 -22.38 15.48 -14.40
N VAL A 757 -23.23 14.46 -14.44
CA VAL A 757 -22.87 13.07 -14.18
C VAL A 757 -22.69 12.35 -15.51
N LEU A 758 -21.50 11.84 -15.78
CA LEU A 758 -21.20 10.95 -16.90
C LEU A 758 -21.24 9.50 -16.42
N LEU A 759 -22.12 8.72 -17.02
CA LEU A 759 -22.27 7.30 -16.74
C LEU A 759 -22.28 6.48 -18.04
N ARG A 760 -21.88 5.23 -17.93
CA ARG A 760 -21.90 4.23 -19.00
C ARG A 760 -22.75 3.05 -18.55
N SER A 761 -23.43 2.38 -19.47
CA SER A 761 -24.32 1.27 -19.11
C SER A 761 -24.22 0.12 -20.09
N ALA A 762 -24.40 -1.10 -19.57
CA ALA A 762 -24.59 -2.31 -20.35
C ALA A 762 -25.97 -2.38 -21.05
N SER A 763 -26.90 -1.46 -20.77
CA SER A 763 -28.17 -1.30 -21.47
C SER A 763 -28.20 -0.03 -22.34
N ILE A 764 -28.92 -0.05 -23.46
CA ILE A 764 -29.23 1.17 -24.25
C ILE A 764 -30.19 2.11 -23.51
N GLU A 765 -31.06 1.56 -22.67
CA GLU A 765 -32.05 2.28 -21.84
C GLU A 765 -31.94 1.78 -20.40
N PRO A 766 -31.03 2.35 -19.60
CA PRO A 766 -30.86 1.97 -18.21
C PRO A 766 -32.08 2.38 -17.36
N TRP A 767 -32.55 1.49 -16.50
CA TRP A 767 -33.75 1.72 -15.67
C TRP A 767 -33.58 2.87 -14.67
N TYR A 768 -32.36 3.15 -14.22
CA TYR A 768 -32.07 4.17 -13.21
C TYR A 768 -32.02 5.59 -13.76
N ILE A 769 -32.11 5.80 -15.08
CA ILE A 769 -32.19 7.14 -15.67
C ILE A 769 -33.40 7.90 -15.14
N ARG A 770 -34.54 7.22 -14.96
CA ARG A 770 -35.74 7.79 -14.34
C ARG A 770 -35.46 8.36 -12.95
N HIS A 771 -34.58 7.73 -12.18
CA HIS A 771 -34.24 8.19 -10.83
C HIS A 771 -33.35 9.42 -10.86
N PHE A 772 -32.55 9.64 -11.90
CA PHE A 772 -31.90 10.95 -12.09
C PHE A 772 -32.94 12.02 -12.43
N GLU A 773 -33.88 11.73 -13.33
CA GLU A 773 -34.93 12.67 -13.74
C GLU A 773 -35.84 13.09 -12.59
N GLU A 774 -36.30 12.12 -11.79
CA GLU A 774 -37.07 12.33 -10.55
C GLU A 774 -36.31 13.18 -9.51
N ASN A 775 -34.98 13.21 -9.58
CA ASN A 775 -34.11 13.91 -8.63
C ASN A 775 -33.46 15.16 -9.22
N GLY A 776 -34.14 15.82 -10.16
CA GLY A 776 -33.79 17.17 -10.63
C GLY A 776 -32.68 17.21 -11.69
N PHE A 777 -32.49 16.11 -12.43
CA PHE A 777 -31.59 16.07 -13.58
C PHE A 777 -32.34 15.97 -14.90
N THR A 778 -31.74 16.49 -15.96
CA THR A 778 -32.12 16.17 -17.34
C THR A 778 -31.08 15.19 -17.91
N ALA A 779 -31.53 13.99 -18.27
CA ALA A 779 -30.66 12.95 -18.80
C ALA A 779 -30.65 12.97 -20.33
N ARG A 780 -29.46 12.84 -20.92
CA ARG A 780 -29.29 12.73 -22.38
C ARG A 780 -28.35 11.58 -22.71
N ARG A 781 -28.82 10.65 -23.55
CA ARG A 781 -27.96 9.64 -24.16
C ARG A 781 -27.03 10.32 -25.17
N VAL A 782 -25.73 10.23 -24.92
CA VAL A 782 -24.68 10.88 -25.73
C VAL A 782 -23.88 9.89 -26.56
N GLY A 783 -24.05 8.60 -26.31
CA GLY A 783 -23.51 7.52 -27.12
C GLY A 783 -24.38 6.28 -27.00
N ALA A 784 -24.45 5.50 -28.07
CA ALA A 784 -25.20 4.27 -28.16
C ALA A 784 -24.48 3.31 -29.11
N ARG A 785 -24.36 2.05 -28.70
CA ARG A 785 -23.82 0.96 -29.49
C ARG A 785 -24.97 0.18 -30.11
N PHE A 786 -25.05 0.23 -31.44
CA PHE A 786 -25.94 -0.60 -32.23
C PHE A 786 -25.14 -1.68 -32.97
N PRO A 787 -25.76 -2.80 -33.35
CA PRO A 787 -25.07 -3.86 -34.08
C PRO A 787 -24.29 -3.31 -35.28
N GLY A 788 -23.01 -3.68 -35.37
CA GLY A 788 -22.12 -3.25 -36.45
C GLY A 788 -21.47 -1.87 -36.27
N SER A 789 -21.62 -1.19 -35.13
CA SER A 789 -21.02 0.12 -34.88
C SER A 789 -20.24 0.18 -33.56
N CYS A 790 -19.22 1.03 -33.49
CA CYS A 790 -18.51 1.32 -32.24
C CYS A 790 -19.03 2.58 -31.54
N ILE A 791 -19.25 2.50 -30.23
CA ILE A 791 -19.49 3.70 -29.39
C ILE A 791 -18.16 4.40 -29.03
N ASP A 792 -17.10 3.63 -28.82
CA ASP A 792 -15.74 4.09 -28.55
C ASP A 792 -14.72 2.97 -28.89
N ARG A 793 -13.42 3.18 -28.60
CA ARG A 793 -12.39 2.17 -28.92
C ARG A 793 -12.49 0.90 -28.07
N VAL A 794 -13.14 0.95 -26.92
CA VAL A 794 -13.35 -0.23 -26.06
C VAL A 794 -14.60 -0.98 -26.48
N ASN A 795 -15.67 -0.27 -26.84
CA ASN A 795 -16.95 -0.78 -27.31
C ASN A 795 -17.63 -1.79 -26.36
N MET A 796 -17.31 -1.72 -25.06
CA MET A 796 -17.84 -2.64 -24.06
C MET A 796 -19.28 -2.29 -23.66
N TYR A 797 -19.57 -0.99 -23.47
CA TYR A 797 -20.86 -0.52 -23.00
C TYR A 797 -21.86 -0.36 -24.13
N ALA A 798 -23.15 -0.54 -23.81
CA ALA A 798 -24.22 -0.35 -24.76
C ALA A 798 -24.59 1.13 -24.92
N SER A 799 -24.49 1.95 -23.86
CA SER A 799 -24.75 3.39 -23.94
C SER A 799 -23.87 4.23 -23.04
N THR A 800 -23.81 5.53 -23.34
CA THR A 800 -23.20 6.57 -22.51
C THR A 800 -24.20 7.70 -22.32
N TRP A 801 -24.34 8.18 -21.09
CA TRP A 801 -25.31 9.19 -20.71
C TRP A 801 -24.65 10.34 -19.96
N ILE A 802 -25.19 11.54 -20.17
CA ILE A 802 -24.90 12.71 -19.34
C ILE A 802 -26.20 13.13 -18.65
N CYS A 803 -26.21 13.07 -17.32
CA CYS A 803 -27.28 13.63 -16.50
C CYS A 803 -26.84 15.02 -16.02
N THR A 804 -27.54 16.06 -16.45
CA THR A 804 -27.21 17.46 -16.11
C THR A 804 -28.17 17.95 -15.03
N LYS A 805 -27.65 18.50 -13.94
CA LYS A 805 -28.48 19.05 -12.86
C LYS A 805 -29.20 20.32 -13.34
N THR A 806 -30.54 20.27 -13.37
CA THR A 806 -31.39 21.37 -13.85
C THR A 806 -32.34 21.90 -12.78
N GLN A 807 -32.50 21.19 -11.66
CA GLN A 807 -33.29 21.62 -10.52
C GLN A 807 -32.57 21.29 -9.21
N GLU A 808 -32.63 22.22 -8.25
CA GLU A 808 -32.18 21.98 -6.88
C GLU A 808 -33.28 21.25 -6.11
N LEU A 809 -32.93 20.18 -5.39
CA LEU A 809 -33.87 19.54 -4.47
C LEU A 809 -33.95 20.37 -3.17
N GLU A 810 -35.16 20.65 -2.70
CA GLU A 810 -35.37 21.25 -1.39
C GLU A 810 -34.73 20.35 -0.32
N ARG A 811 -33.93 20.93 0.57
CA ARG A 811 -33.32 20.18 1.66
C ARG A 811 -34.45 19.62 2.54
N PRO A 812 -34.57 18.30 2.73
CA PRO A 812 -35.37 17.81 3.84
C PRO A 812 -34.80 18.42 5.14
N ALA A 813 -35.69 18.86 6.03
CA ALA A 813 -35.29 19.34 7.36
C ALA A 813 -34.35 18.31 7.99
N GLN A 814 -33.18 18.76 8.48
CA GLN A 814 -32.11 17.89 8.99
C GLN A 814 -32.66 16.70 9.79
N GLU A 815 -32.65 15.51 9.19
CA GLU A 815 -32.67 14.28 9.99
C GLU A 815 -31.41 14.32 10.85
N LYS A 816 -31.60 14.38 12.17
CA LYS A 816 -30.52 14.22 13.14
C LYS A 816 -29.73 12.98 12.72
N ARG A 817 -28.44 13.16 12.37
CA ARG A 817 -27.51 12.06 12.12
C ARG A 817 -27.60 11.08 13.28
N SER A 818 -28.24 9.94 13.06
CA SER A 818 -28.06 8.74 13.86
C SER A 818 -26.73 8.12 13.43
N ASN A 819 -25.62 8.78 13.74
CA ASN A 819 -24.32 8.12 13.71
C ASN A 819 -24.21 7.42 15.07
N SER A 820 -24.40 6.11 15.08
CA SER A 820 -23.97 5.30 16.21
C SER A 820 -22.46 5.47 16.36
N VAL A 821 -22.06 6.01 17.51
CA VAL A 821 -20.66 6.11 17.95
C VAL A 821 -20.06 4.71 18.21
N GLU A 822 -20.85 3.65 18.07
CA GLU A 822 -20.47 2.24 18.33
C GLU A 822 -19.39 1.68 17.39
N HIS A 823 -18.98 2.37 16.32
CA HIS A 823 -17.86 1.95 15.46
C HIS A 823 -16.58 2.77 15.64
N LEU A 824 -16.54 3.68 16.62
CA LEU A 824 -15.35 4.46 16.99
C LEU A 824 -15.02 4.38 18.49
N GLU A 825 -15.59 3.39 19.21
CA GLU A 825 -15.11 3.08 20.56
C GLU A 825 -13.79 2.31 20.49
N ILE A 826 -12.86 2.78 21.33
CA ILE A 826 -11.42 2.50 21.44
C ILE A 826 -11.06 1.00 21.49
#